data_AF-A0A4P8SEW7-F1
#
_entry.id   AF-A0A4P8SEW7-F1
#
_cell.length_a   1.000
_cell.length_b   1.000
_cell.length_c   1.000
_cell.angle_alpha   90.00
_cell.angle_beta   90.00
_cell.angle_gamma   90.00
#
_symmetry.space_group_name_H-M   'P 1'
#
loop_
_entity.id
_entity.type
_entity.pdbx_description
1 polymer ?
#
loop_
_entity_poly.entity_id
_entity_poly.type
_entity_poly.pdbx_seq_one_letter_code
_entity_poly.pdbx_strand_id
1 'polypeptide(L)'
;MEPLYMDENRYTYLIGAWRRPVSNNYIARTPQGDFELHLQTLFLEGQAHLQHEEFTLALDAFQEAMTLILHTVHPSMPVDSNLLGRIRLPRMVEMVEPLIAKTAEMLRLATPEQYTFPAALVSSGSRMPSVVQEALKPLDDGGIRITSFQSGVQASVGAALEAAGRSNWPEAVKFYQEALNQTPEGEMAIRGGLQHDLALLSEKAQNREQAQQFAEASVTAFNQAKVSEGEAQALAMSSGLYARAGNSQRAGELTKQLDQLKSTTVLTDVVATTRPQVALNSSVAAVQPLTTMSLRSVSIRPLPSSGSIGNLPVTGVVGAPPPFVTPAVLEQAQAQAAAPVLDPGTPQLMGTRFIALSTPVKSLSIRGMRDVVNLNLEAANAVASTQGFLGTLEQTRDLGLLTGWLNPVRFVAYVPHMYFYVLPMAVGDCHAGMGNLEEALASYSEVLPYPYINRFYELTKVWTRLAQTYLDLGDRAYRLARDNQPAYATAKAHYEMLVMGDNTLNAASPLYANAKFATLKGRVEALLAAADPALIDENPAVTTLVLEAKLKLSQLAAGLNFFGFAPDYTPPFSFEYLQNTARYFAGHASQIEQRYIQYKSTAESEAFRRQQLEQQAEVARQTVILEQRGVTEAQRGIDVANQSLNYAQVQQQNAAASRDEFNNARWELLELSTLEAWAGASSVDRDDQVKLTISNYGYYNTESTRRNVVLKELAAQRTLLTHDLEAARLDRAVEAAQAYVGVATAQIGQAQARKAVAEQRVKIAALQQKQAEENRDFLDMREFSARLWYELAQQARRITQRYLDMATEIAFLMERAYNAETGRGLAAIRYDYQSTASGNLMGADLLLADIDAFTHDYLTTIQSKKIPVKITLSLADAFPTQFQQLLNHGRCTFGTHFTDFDRRHPGLYLAKIRNVELMFVGLSGLGGLAGTLRNIGVSRFRAADGSVNERLYPADVMVLSHYDIRTDALAFRFSPNELRLFENNGIETLWQLDLPPDANDLDYRDLLDVQLVLYYDGFFSQPLEAQLRAALPTTGSAARAVSMRFSAPDELFYLKNQGEGELLFDEAQFPRSQKDRVRSSVTLKLAGDPATIANLTLTLHSAALGSALTLTTDANGEVTGAPLADLLSKPVLDTWQIKIEAAANAPLVKEGKLDLSGLTDLMVFFEYQFTYR
;
A
#
# COMPACT_ATOMS: atom_id res chain seq x y z
N MET A 1 -4.51 -3.04 29.27
CA MET A 1 -3.45 -3.47 28.32
C MET A 1 -3.93 -3.09 26.94
N GLU A 2 -3.04 -2.59 26.08
CA GLU A 2 -3.38 -2.30 24.68
C GLU A 2 -3.64 -3.64 23.95
N PRO A 3 -4.71 -3.77 23.14
CA PRO A 3 -4.99 -4.99 22.37
C PRO A 3 -3.84 -5.40 21.46
N LEU A 4 -3.60 -6.71 21.32
CA LEU A 4 -2.47 -7.25 20.55
C LEU A 4 -2.50 -6.86 19.07
N TYR A 5 -3.69 -6.69 18.49
CA TYR A 5 -3.87 -6.30 17.09
C TYR A 5 -3.50 -4.83 16.80
N MET A 6 -3.37 -3.97 17.81
CA MET A 6 -2.94 -2.57 17.59
C MET A 6 -1.52 -2.51 17.03
N ASP A 7 -0.63 -3.38 17.49
CA ASP A 7 0.74 -3.46 16.98
C ASP A 7 0.79 -4.08 15.56
N GLU A 8 -0.11 -5.01 15.22
CA GLU A 8 -0.30 -5.52 13.85
C GLU A 8 -0.76 -4.40 12.89
N ASN A 9 -1.67 -3.55 13.35
CA ASN A 9 -2.15 -2.39 12.59
C ASN A 9 -1.06 -1.32 12.43
N ARG A 10 -0.27 -1.07 13.49
CA ARG A 10 0.89 -0.16 13.44
C ARG A 10 1.93 -0.66 12.45
N TYR A 11 2.26 -1.95 12.45
CA TYR A 11 3.18 -2.54 11.47
C TYR A 11 2.71 -2.27 10.03
N THR A 12 1.43 -2.52 9.77
CA THR A 12 0.81 -2.28 8.46
C THR A 12 0.91 -0.81 8.03
N TYR A 13 0.73 0.12 8.97
CA TYR A 13 0.88 1.55 8.69
C TYR A 13 2.34 1.95 8.46
N LEU A 14 3.28 1.43 9.25
CA LEU A 14 4.70 1.81 9.19
C LEU A 14 5.38 1.41 7.89
N ILE A 15 5.03 0.25 7.31
CA ILE A 15 5.55 -0.15 5.99
C ILE A 15 5.10 0.81 4.89
N GLY A 16 3.96 1.49 5.08
CA GLY A 16 3.46 2.52 4.17
C GLY A 16 3.87 3.95 4.53
N ALA A 17 4.51 4.21 5.67
CA ALA A 17 4.79 5.57 6.13
C ALA A 17 6.18 6.07 5.67
N TRP A 18 6.19 7.19 4.93
CA TRP A 18 7.37 7.77 4.28
C TRP A 18 8.18 8.73 5.18
N ARG A 19 9.52 8.64 5.12
CA ARG A 19 10.45 9.77 5.21
C ARG A 19 11.68 9.53 4.33
N ARG A 20 11.96 10.41 3.35
CA ARG A 20 13.30 10.46 2.74
C ARG A 20 14.29 10.86 3.85
N PRO A 21 15.43 10.18 3.99
CA PRO A 21 16.45 10.58 4.95
C PRO A 21 16.89 12.02 4.66
N VAL A 22 16.71 12.92 5.63
CA VAL A 22 17.24 14.28 5.55
C VAL A 22 18.72 14.22 5.90
N SER A 23 19.56 13.83 4.94
CA SER A 23 21.00 13.98 5.03
C SER A 23 21.43 15.14 4.12
N ASN A 24 21.47 16.34 4.69
CA ASN A 24 22.15 17.47 4.08
C ASN A 24 23.66 17.24 4.21
N ASN A 25 24.34 17.19 3.06
CA ASN A 25 25.78 17.06 2.85
C ASN A 25 26.32 15.62 2.83
N TYR A 26 26.53 15.09 1.63
CA TYR A 26 27.24 13.82 1.43
C TYR A 26 28.60 14.08 0.77
N ILE A 27 29.68 13.64 1.44
CA ILE A 27 31.07 13.66 0.97
C ILE A 27 31.32 12.37 0.15
N ALA A 28 32.03 12.52 -0.97
CA ALA A 28 32.56 11.48 -1.88
C ALA A 28 31.97 10.06 -1.70
N ARG A 29 30.93 9.74 -2.49
CA ARG A 29 30.28 8.43 -2.50
C ARG A 29 31.27 7.33 -2.89
N THR A 30 31.45 6.36 -2.00
CA THR A 30 32.02 5.06 -2.35
C THR A 30 31.05 4.30 -3.26
N PRO A 31 31.49 3.50 -4.24
CA PRO A 31 30.60 2.74 -5.14
C PRO A 31 29.55 1.87 -4.42
N GLN A 32 29.86 1.38 -3.22
CA GLN A 32 28.96 0.60 -2.38
C GLN A 32 27.81 1.45 -1.81
N GLY A 33 28.10 2.69 -1.41
CA GLY A 33 27.09 3.65 -0.94
C GLY A 33 26.18 4.15 -2.06
N ASP A 34 26.70 4.22 -3.30
CA ASP A 34 25.87 4.51 -4.49
C ASP A 34 24.86 3.39 -4.78
N PHE A 35 25.27 2.12 -4.67
CA PHE A 35 24.37 0.98 -4.81
C PHE A 35 23.24 1.01 -3.76
N GLU A 36 23.60 1.19 -2.49
CA GLU A 36 22.63 1.24 -1.38
C GLU A 36 21.62 2.38 -1.56
N LEU A 37 22.10 3.58 -1.91
CA LEU A 37 21.23 4.72 -2.17
C LEU A 37 20.32 4.49 -3.37
N HIS A 38 20.85 3.90 -4.45
CA HIS A 38 20.08 3.64 -5.66
C HIS A 38 18.95 2.64 -5.39
N LEU A 39 19.23 1.56 -4.67
CA LEU A 39 18.20 0.59 -4.33
C LEU A 39 17.13 1.17 -3.38
N GLN A 40 17.54 1.96 -2.38
CA GLN A 40 16.58 2.68 -1.54
C GLN A 40 15.73 3.64 -2.36
N THR A 41 16.33 4.33 -3.34
CA THR A 41 15.62 5.27 -4.22
C THR A 41 14.56 4.53 -5.03
N LEU A 42 14.91 3.43 -5.71
CA LEU A 42 13.96 2.61 -6.47
C LEU A 42 12.83 2.06 -5.59
N PHE A 43 13.15 1.56 -4.40
CA PHE A 43 12.13 1.08 -3.48
C PHE A 43 11.17 2.20 -3.04
N LEU A 44 11.71 3.38 -2.73
CA LEU A 44 10.91 4.54 -2.32
C LEU A 44 10.06 5.09 -3.46
N GLU A 45 10.58 5.10 -4.69
CA GLU A 45 9.83 5.46 -5.89
C GLU A 45 8.69 4.48 -6.13
N GLY A 46 8.95 3.18 -6.05
CA GLY A 46 7.92 2.15 -6.18
C GLY A 46 6.81 2.29 -5.12
N GLN A 47 7.16 2.54 -3.85
CA GLN A 47 6.19 2.77 -2.78
C GLN A 47 5.36 4.04 -3.03
N ALA A 48 5.97 5.11 -3.53
CA ALA A 48 5.26 6.34 -3.88
C ALA A 48 4.25 6.10 -5.00
N HIS A 49 4.66 5.43 -6.08
CA HIS A 49 3.77 5.05 -7.18
C HIS A 49 2.64 4.15 -6.72
N LEU A 50 2.92 3.16 -5.84
CA LEU A 50 1.90 2.26 -5.30
C LEU A 50 0.83 3.05 -4.52
N GLN A 51 1.24 4.00 -3.69
CA GLN A 51 0.31 4.88 -2.97
C GLN A 51 -0.49 5.74 -3.93
N HIS A 52 0.13 6.25 -4.99
CA HIS A 52 -0.58 7.04 -5.99
C HIS A 52 -1.48 6.19 -6.90
N GLU A 53 -1.62 4.88 -6.68
CA GLU A 53 -2.39 3.96 -7.55
C GLU A 53 -1.80 3.88 -8.98
N GLU A 54 -0.51 4.18 -9.14
CA GLU A 54 0.26 4.07 -10.38
C GLU A 54 0.93 2.68 -10.44
N PHE A 55 0.10 1.64 -10.46
CA PHE A 55 0.54 0.27 -10.21
C PHE A 55 1.60 -0.27 -11.19
N THR A 56 1.57 0.17 -12.45
CA THR A 56 2.56 -0.24 -13.46
C THR A 56 3.93 0.36 -13.18
N LEU A 57 4.00 1.68 -12.91
CA LEU A 57 5.24 2.36 -12.53
C LEU A 57 5.80 1.81 -11.22
N ALA A 58 4.92 1.52 -10.26
CA ALA A 58 5.31 0.88 -9.02
C ALA A 58 5.91 -0.52 -9.24
N LEU A 59 5.25 -1.33 -10.08
CA LEU A 59 5.70 -2.67 -10.42
C LEU A 59 7.09 -2.63 -11.08
N ASP A 60 7.31 -1.73 -12.04
CA ASP A 60 8.59 -1.59 -12.74
C ASP A 60 9.72 -1.21 -11.77
N ALA A 61 9.49 -0.24 -10.88
CA ALA A 61 10.46 0.18 -9.87
C ALA A 61 10.80 -0.94 -8.87
N PHE A 62 9.80 -1.72 -8.42
CA PHE A 62 10.04 -2.87 -7.54
C PHE A 62 10.77 -4.00 -8.25
N GLN A 63 10.43 -4.29 -9.51
CA GLN A 63 11.13 -5.29 -10.30
C GLN A 63 12.58 -4.87 -10.56
N GLU A 64 12.84 -3.61 -10.87
CA GLU A 64 14.20 -3.06 -11.02
C GLU A 64 15.00 -3.15 -9.71
N ALA A 65 14.38 -2.84 -8.57
CA ALA A 65 15.02 -3.04 -7.28
C ALA A 65 15.39 -4.52 -7.05
N MET A 66 14.51 -5.46 -7.42
CA MET A 66 14.78 -6.89 -7.33
C MET A 66 15.90 -7.35 -8.26
N THR A 67 15.95 -6.87 -9.51
CA THR A 67 17.01 -7.23 -10.47
C THR A 67 18.36 -6.69 -10.02
N LEU A 68 18.39 -5.50 -9.44
CA LEU A 68 19.59 -4.92 -8.85
C LEU A 68 20.15 -5.78 -7.71
N ILE A 69 19.28 -6.31 -6.84
CA ILE A 69 19.68 -7.27 -5.78
C ILE A 69 20.25 -8.54 -6.41
N LEU A 70 19.56 -9.12 -7.38
CA LEU A 70 19.98 -10.36 -8.02
C LEU A 70 21.32 -10.23 -8.72
N HIS A 71 21.57 -9.08 -9.36
CA HIS A 71 22.83 -8.79 -10.02
C HIS A 71 24.03 -8.85 -9.05
N THR A 72 23.82 -8.60 -7.74
CA THR A 72 24.88 -8.74 -6.74
C THR A 72 25.35 -10.18 -6.53
N VAL A 73 24.48 -11.16 -6.79
CA VAL A 73 24.76 -12.60 -6.64
C VAL A 73 25.02 -13.25 -8.02
N HIS A 74 24.46 -12.70 -9.09
CA HIS A 74 24.60 -13.18 -10.47
C HIS A 74 25.02 -12.04 -11.43
N PRO A 75 26.31 -11.67 -11.49
CA PRO A 75 26.80 -10.44 -12.16
C PRO A 75 26.66 -10.43 -13.69
N SER A 76 26.32 -11.54 -14.32
CA SER A 76 26.08 -11.62 -15.77
C SER A 76 24.61 -11.40 -16.15
N MET A 77 23.73 -11.18 -15.17
CA MET A 77 22.31 -10.90 -15.40
C MET A 77 22.13 -9.46 -15.93
N PRO A 78 21.24 -9.21 -16.91
CA PRO A 78 20.91 -7.84 -17.28
C PRO A 78 20.23 -7.12 -16.10
N VAL A 79 20.61 -5.87 -15.86
CA VAL A 79 20.03 -5.05 -14.77
C VAL A 79 18.68 -4.45 -15.19
N ASP A 80 18.50 -4.16 -16.48
CA ASP A 80 17.29 -3.56 -17.04
C ASP A 80 16.09 -4.53 -16.92
N SER A 81 15.11 -4.12 -16.11
CA SER A 81 13.87 -4.86 -15.87
C SER A 81 13.04 -5.03 -17.16
N ASN A 82 13.13 -4.11 -18.12
CA ASN A 82 12.41 -4.19 -19.39
C ASN A 82 12.91 -5.36 -20.26
N LEU A 83 14.17 -5.76 -20.11
CA LEU A 83 14.73 -6.95 -20.76
C LEU A 83 14.28 -8.26 -20.09
N LEU A 84 13.63 -8.16 -18.92
CA LEU A 84 13.23 -9.27 -18.05
C LEU A 84 11.72 -9.40 -17.88
N GLY A 85 10.91 -8.48 -18.43
CA GLY A 85 9.46 -8.35 -18.19
C GLY A 85 8.56 -9.55 -18.54
N ARG A 86 9.13 -10.68 -19.01
CA ARG A 86 8.42 -11.96 -19.20
C ARG A 86 8.92 -13.10 -18.29
N ILE A 87 9.97 -12.86 -17.51
CA ILE A 87 10.61 -13.89 -16.69
C ILE A 87 10.28 -13.62 -15.23
N ARG A 88 9.60 -14.57 -14.58
CA ARG A 88 9.37 -14.52 -13.14
C ARG A 88 10.71 -14.67 -12.42
N LEU A 89 11.09 -13.66 -11.64
CA LEU A 89 12.34 -13.67 -10.87
C LEU A 89 12.33 -14.81 -9.84
N PRO A 90 13.41 -15.60 -9.75
CA PRO A 90 13.46 -16.78 -8.89
C PRO A 90 13.45 -16.38 -7.40
N ARG A 91 12.63 -17.07 -6.61
CA ARG A 91 12.46 -16.84 -5.15
C ARG A 91 12.57 -18.14 -4.35
N MET A 92 13.44 -19.03 -4.82
CA MET A 92 13.62 -20.36 -4.23
C MET A 92 14.44 -20.26 -2.92
N VAL A 93 14.24 -21.22 -2.00
CA VAL A 93 14.88 -21.23 -0.67
C VAL A 93 16.40 -21.32 -0.79
N GLU A 94 16.89 -21.98 -1.84
CA GLU A 94 18.31 -22.15 -2.17
C GLU A 94 19.05 -20.83 -2.42
N MET A 95 18.31 -19.73 -2.69
CA MET A 95 18.90 -18.41 -2.88
C MET A 95 19.13 -17.64 -1.57
N VAL A 96 18.56 -18.11 -0.45
CA VAL A 96 18.66 -17.44 0.85
C VAL A 96 20.10 -17.38 1.33
N GLU A 97 20.82 -18.51 1.30
CA GLU A 97 22.22 -18.57 1.73
C GLU A 97 23.17 -17.70 0.88
N PRO A 98 23.14 -17.77 -0.48
CA PRO A 98 23.91 -16.88 -1.33
C PRO A 98 23.66 -15.39 -1.07
N LEU A 99 22.39 -14.99 -0.89
CA LEU A 99 22.04 -13.59 -0.61
C LEU A 99 22.53 -13.13 0.76
N ILE A 100 22.46 -13.98 1.79
CA ILE A 100 23.01 -13.68 3.12
C ILE A 100 24.53 -13.54 3.05
N ALA A 101 25.21 -14.46 2.36
CA ALA A 101 26.66 -14.41 2.20
C ALA A 101 27.10 -13.11 1.50
N LYS A 102 26.39 -12.71 0.44
CA LYS A 102 26.68 -11.46 -0.27
C LYS A 102 26.39 -10.23 0.59
N THR A 103 25.29 -10.25 1.35
CA THR A 103 24.94 -9.18 2.28
C THR A 103 26.00 -9.00 3.36
N ALA A 104 26.47 -10.10 3.96
CA ALA A 104 27.55 -10.07 4.94
C ALA A 104 28.86 -9.50 4.36
N GLU A 105 29.18 -9.84 3.10
CA GLU A 105 30.33 -9.26 2.39
C GLU A 105 30.17 -7.74 2.20
N MET A 106 28.98 -7.28 1.79
CA MET A 106 28.67 -5.87 1.61
C MET A 106 28.81 -5.09 2.93
N LEU A 107 28.24 -5.62 4.03
CA LEU A 107 28.37 -5.03 5.36
C LEU A 107 29.83 -4.98 5.85
N ARG A 108 30.61 -6.03 5.57
CA ARG A 108 32.05 -6.06 5.89
C ARG A 108 32.81 -4.96 5.15
N LEU A 109 32.46 -4.67 3.90
CA LEU A 109 33.12 -3.64 3.08
C LEU A 109 32.63 -2.21 3.38
N ALA A 110 31.43 -2.04 3.94
CA ALA A 110 30.82 -0.74 4.20
C ALA A 110 31.63 0.13 5.19
N THR A 111 31.94 1.38 4.86
CA THR A 111 32.77 2.24 5.73
C THR A 111 31.90 3.02 6.74
N PRO A 112 32.39 3.31 7.96
CA PRO A 112 31.66 4.17 8.89
C PRO A 112 31.54 5.59 8.32
N GLU A 113 30.35 6.20 8.38
CA GLU A 113 30.17 7.62 8.07
C GLU A 113 30.96 8.46 9.10
N GLN A 114 31.93 9.26 8.63
CA GLN A 114 32.68 10.19 9.47
C GLN A 114 32.29 11.62 9.13
N TYR A 115 31.60 12.28 10.06
CA TYR A 115 31.39 13.73 10.00
C TYR A 115 32.64 14.43 10.52
N THR A 116 33.40 15.04 9.63
CA THR A 116 34.58 15.82 9.99
C THR A 116 34.19 17.26 10.30
N PHE A 117 34.16 17.59 11.58
CA PHE A 117 34.07 18.98 12.01
C PHE A 117 35.49 19.57 12.15
N PRO A 118 35.68 20.87 11.85
CA PRO A 118 36.88 21.59 12.25
C PRO A 118 37.16 21.38 13.74
N ALA A 119 38.40 21.07 14.11
CA ALA A 119 38.78 20.80 15.51
C ALA A 119 38.45 21.96 16.47
N ALA A 120 38.28 23.18 15.96
CA ALA A 120 37.84 24.34 16.73
C ALA A 120 36.37 24.26 17.20
N LEU A 121 35.53 23.45 16.54
CA LEU A 121 34.09 23.33 16.82
C LEU A 121 33.74 22.12 17.70
N VAL A 122 34.65 21.15 17.85
CA VAL A 122 34.42 19.93 18.63
C VAL A 122 35.38 19.87 19.79
N SER A 123 34.86 19.72 21.01
CA SER A 123 35.70 19.56 22.20
C SER A 123 36.41 18.20 22.19
N SER A 124 37.65 18.17 22.68
CA SER A 124 38.47 16.95 22.80
C SER A 124 37.91 15.87 23.75
N GLY A 125 36.83 16.20 24.48
CA GLY A 125 36.04 15.27 25.28
C GLY A 125 34.62 15.79 25.49
N SER A 126 33.70 14.92 25.89
CA SER A 126 32.32 15.32 26.18
C SER A 126 32.27 16.22 27.42
N ARG A 127 31.66 17.40 27.29
CA ARG A 127 31.43 18.35 28.40
C ARG A 127 30.03 18.18 29.03
N MET A 128 29.28 17.16 28.60
CA MET A 128 27.93 16.90 29.09
C MET A 128 27.96 16.24 30.47
N PRO A 129 26.96 16.47 31.35
CA PRO A 129 26.78 15.69 32.57
C PRO A 129 26.65 14.19 32.30
N SER A 130 27.11 13.34 33.22
CA SER A 130 27.07 11.87 33.04
C SER A 130 25.67 11.33 32.73
N VAL A 131 24.62 11.89 33.34
CA VAL A 131 23.22 11.51 33.06
C VAL A 131 22.84 11.75 31.60
N VAL A 132 23.33 12.83 30.99
CA VAL A 132 23.08 13.16 29.59
C VAL A 132 23.93 12.27 28.68
N GLN A 133 25.18 11.99 29.06
CA GLN A 133 26.02 11.04 28.32
C GLN A 133 25.40 9.63 28.34
N GLU A 134 24.88 9.18 29.48
CA GLU A 134 24.17 7.90 29.61
C GLU A 134 22.89 7.89 28.75
N ALA A 135 22.17 9.02 28.67
CA ALA A 135 20.99 9.16 27.82
C ALA A 135 21.32 9.23 26.32
N LEU A 136 22.51 9.73 25.96
CA LEU A 136 23.03 9.79 24.58
C LEU A 136 23.78 8.52 24.17
N LYS A 137 24.19 7.69 25.12
CA LYS A 137 24.87 6.40 24.91
C LYS A 137 24.23 5.55 23.80
N PRO A 138 22.89 5.44 23.69
CA PRO A 138 22.33 4.63 22.62
C PRO A 138 22.19 5.34 21.25
N LEU A 139 22.56 6.62 21.14
CA LEU A 139 22.93 7.30 19.88
C LEU A 139 24.43 7.09 19.59
N ASP A 140 25.25 7.25 20.63
CA ASP A 140 26.68 6.96 20.60
C ASP A 140 26.98 5.49 20.32
N ASP A 141 26.00 4.58 20.43
CA ASP A 141 26.02 3.13 20.17
C ASP A 141 25.47 2.68 18.80
N GLY A 142 24.92 3.59 17.98
CA GLY A 142 24.37 3.25 16.66
C GLY A 142 25.40 3.09 15.55
N GLY A 143 25.06 2.31 14.50
CA GLY A 143 25.78 2.30 13.22
C GLY A 143 26.95 1.31 13.12
N ILE A 144 27.73 1.44 12.03
CA ILE A 144 28.97 0.66 11.84
C ILE A 144 30.05 1.26 12.72
N ARG A 145 30.63 0.42 13.56
CA ARG A 145 31.71 0.78 14.48
C ARG A 145 32.94 -0.02 14.17
N ILE A 146 34.06 0.62 14.44
CA ILE A 146 35.36 0.00 14.52
C ILE A 146 35.79 0.16 15.98
N THR A 147 35.52 -0.86 16.79
CA THR A 147 35.93 -0.87 18.20
C THR A 147 37.29 -1.52 18.32
N SER A 148 38.24 -0.80 18.90
CA SER A 148 39.51 -1.35 19.35
C SER A 148 39.67 -0.98 20.81
N PHE A 149 39.93 -1.96 21.68
CA PHE A 149 40.26 -1.69 23.09
C PHE A 149 41.50 -0.77 23.20
N GLN A 150 42.33 -0.74 22.15
CA GLN A 150 43.55 0.04 22.09
C GLN A 150 43.32 1.55 22.07
N SER A 151 42.18 2.05 21.59
CA SER A 151 41.94 3.51 21.61
C SER A 151 41.78 4.03 23.06
N GLY A 152 41.11 3.25 23.92
CA GLY A 152 41.03 3.51 25.36
C GLY A 152 42.40 3.36 26.04
N VAL A 153 43.13 2.29 25.71
CA VAL A 153 44.48 2.05 26.23
C VAL A 153 45.45 3.16 25.79
N GLN A 154 45.42 3.62 24.54
CA GLN A 154 46.24 4.71 24.01
C GLN A 154 45.90 6.05 24.65
N ALA A 155 44.62 6.36 24.87
CA ALA A 155 44.21 7.56 25.57
C ALA A 155 44.70 7.56 27.02
N SER A 156 44.55 6.42 27.72
CA SER A 156 45.01 6.23 29.10
C SER A 156 46.54 6.31 29.20
N VAL A 157 47.27 5.67 28.27
CA VAL A 157 48.75 5.75 28.19
C VAL A 157 49.20 7.17 27.83
N GLY A 158 48.52 7.86 26.91
CA GLY A 158 48.81 9.25 26.56
C GLY A 158 48.64 10.21 27.74
N ALA A 159 47.53 10.09 28.48
CA ALA A 159 47.30 10.84 29.72
C ALA A 159 48.36 10.52 30.79
N ALA A 160 48.77 9.26 30.88
CA ALA A 160 49.83 8.84 31.79
C ALA A 160 51.21 9.42 31.41
N LEU A 161 51.53 9.48 30.11
CA LEU A 161 52.74 10.09 29.59
C LEU A 161 52.76 11.61 29.83
N GLU A 162 51.62 12.29 29.70
CA GLU A 162 51.50 13.71 30.07
C GLU A 162 51.70 13.91 31.58
N ALA A 163 51.10 13.08 32.43
CA ALA A 163 51.28 13.12 33.88
C ALA A 163 52.75 12.84 34.27
N ALA A 164 53.39 11.86 33.62
CA ALA A 164 54.81 11.56 33.78
C ALA A 164 55.70 12.73 33.31
N GLY A 165 55.36 13.39 32.20
CA GLY A 165 56.03 14.60 31.71
C GLY A 165 55.92 15.79 32.67
N ARG A 166 54.85 15.83 33.50
CA ARG A 166 54.69 16.79 34.61
C ARG A 166 55.31 16.32 35.94
N SER A 167 56.06 15.20 35.94
CA SER A 167 56.63 14.56 37.13
C SER A 167 55.61 14.12 38.20
N ASN A 168 54.34 13.92 37.82
CA ASN A 168 53.30 13.41 38.72
C ASN A 168 53.18 11.88 38.63
N TRP A 169 54.10 11.19 39.30
CA TRP A 169 54.22 9.72 39.23
C TRP A 169 53.01 8.94 39.77
N PRO A 170 52.36 9.31 40.90
CA PRO A 170 51.16 8.60 41.37
C PRO A 170 49.99 8.68 40.40
N GLU A 171 49.82 9.81 39.73
CA GLU A 171 48.78 10.00 38.70
C GLU A 171 49.10 9.21 37.42
N ALA A 172 50.37 9.17 37.01
CA ALA A 172 50.81 8.34 35.89
C ALA A 172 50.60 6.83 36.15
N VAL A 173 50.87 6.34 37.36
CA VAL A 173 50.59 4.94 37.76
C VAL A 173 49.09 4.64 37.67
N LYS A 174 48.22 5.56 38.12
CA LYS A 174 46.77 5.38 38.05
C LYS A 174 46.29 5.20 36.61
N PHE A 175 46.74 6.05 35.69
CA PHE A 175 46.34 5.98 34.27
C PHE A 175 46.90 4.74 33.55
N TYR A 176 48.13 4.31 33.85
CA TYR A 176 48.66 3.05 33.30
C TYR A 176 47.95 1.81 33.88
N GLN A 177 47.50 1.87 35.14
CA GLN A 177 46.73 0.79 35.73
C GLN A 177 45.32 0.73 35.16
N GLU A 178 44.73 1.88 34.85
CA GLU A 178 43.50 1.97 34.07
C GLU A 178 43.69 1.39 32.66
N ALA A 179 44.81 1.70 31.98
CA ALA A 179 45.18 1.09 30.71
C ALA A 179 45.32 -0.45 30.80
N LEU A 180 45.93 -0.96 31.88
CA LEU A 180 46.06 -2.40 32.13
C LEU A 180 44.69 -3.07 32.39
N ASN A 181 43.78 -2.39 33.07
CA ASN A 181 42.42 -2.88 33.32
C ASN A 181 41.55 -2.88 32.06
N GLN A 182 41.77 -1.92 31.16
CA GLN A 182 41.09 -1.84 29.85
C GLN A 182 41.63 -2.87 28.84
N THR A 183 42.77 -3.49 29.11
CA THR A 183 43.37 -4.50 28.22
C THR A 183 42.80 -5.89 28.52
N PRO A 184 42.17 -6.59 27.55
CA PRO A 184 41.63 -7.94 27.73
C PRO A 184 42.67 -8.95 28.26
N GLU A 185 42.24 -9.95 29.04
CA GLU A 185 43.14 -10.95 29.63
C GLU A 185 43.92 -11.78 28.60
N GLY A 186 43.39 -11.94 27.38
CA GLY A 186 44.05 -12.68 26.29
C GLY A 186 45.21 -11.93 25.60
N GLU A 187 45.34 -10.62 25.81
CA GLU A 187 46.32 -9.76 25.12
C GLU A 187 47.65 -9.67 25.88
N MET A 188 48.31 -10.82 26.05
CA MET A 188 49.45 -10.97 26.96
C MET A 188 50.68 -10.12 26.59
N ALA A 189 50.93 -9.84 25.31
CA ALA A 189 52.04 -8.96 24.90
C ALA A 189 51.83 -7.50 25.34
N ILE A 190 50.61 -6.99 25.23
CA ILE A 190 50.25 -5.62 25.64
C ILE A 190 50.25 -5.53 27.16
N ARG A 191 49.66 -6.51 27.85
CA ARG A 191 49.70 -6.60 29.32
C ARG A 191 51.13 -6.65 29.83
N GLY A 192 52.00 -7.44 29.20
CA GLY A 192 53.42 -7.51 29.54
C GLY A 192 54.16 -6.18 29.40
N GLY A 193 53.88 -5.43 28.32
CA GLY A 193 54.44 -4.09 28.10
C GLY A 193 53.92 -3.03 29.07
N LEU A 194 52.60 -3.02 29.35
CA LEU A 194 52.01 -2.10 30.33
C LEU A 194 52.48 -2.40 31.76
N GLN A 195 52.65 -3.67 32.11
CA GLN A 195 53.22 -4.10 33.39
C GLN A 195 54.70 -3.73 33.52
N HIS A 196 55.46 -3.78 32.42
CA HIS A 196 56.85 -3.29 32.38
C HIS A 196 56.91 -1.80 32.75
N ASP A 197 56.06 -0.99 32.10
CA ASP A 197 55.98 0.45 32.32
C ASP A 197 55.48 0.77 33.74
N LEU A 198 54.48 0.05 34.22
CA LEU A 198 53.98 0.16 35.61
C LEU A 198 55.07 -0.16 36.64
N ALA A 199 55.95 -1.11 36.38
CA ALA A 199 57.05 -1.43 37.28
C ALA A 199 58.04 -0.26 37.41
N LEU A 200 58.39 0.38 36.28
CA LEU A 200 59.26 1.56 36.25
C LEU A 200 58.63 2.78 36.92
N LEU A 201 57.35 3.05 36.62
CA LEU A 201 56.61 4.17 37.19
C LEU A 201 56.37 3.99 38.70
N SER A 202 56.10 2.76 39.15
CA SER A 202 55.94 2.43 40.58
C SER A 202 57.26 2.58 41.34
N GLU A 203 58.40 2.23 40.72
CA GLU A 203 59.72 2.48 41.30
C GLU A 203 59.97 4.00 41.48
N LYS A 204 59.62 4.82 40.49
CA LYS A 204 59.75 6.29 40.54
C LYS A 204 58.79 6.93 41.56
N ALA A 205 57.62 6.35 41.75
CA ALA A 205 56.66 6.74 42.80
C ALA A 205 57.06 6.26 44.21
N GLN A 206 58.25 5.66 44.38
CA GLN A 206 58.77 5.07 45.62
C GLN A 206 57.97 3.90 46.19
N ASN A 207 57.11 3.25 45.39
CA ASN A 207 56.37 2.05 45.79
C ASN A 207 57.08 0.77 45.33
N ARG A 208 58.05 0.31 46.14
CA ARG A 208 58.96 -0.79 45.78
C ARG A 208 58.29 -2.15 45.67
N GLU A 209 57.26 -2.41 46.47
CA GLU A 209 56.56 -3.71 46.49
C GLU A 209 55.71 -3.88 45.21
N GLN A 210 54.97 -2.85 44.81
CA GLN A 210 54.22 -2.86 43.54
C GLN A 210 55.15 -2.92 42.32
N ALA A 211 56.29 -2.22 42.37
CA ALA A 211 57.27 -2.28 41.28
C ALA A 211 57.80 -3.71 41.05
N GLN A 212 58.04 -4.48 42.13
CA GLN A 212 58.47 -5.87 42.05
C GLN A 212 57.37 -6.80 41.51
N GLN A 213 56.13 -6.62 41.95
CA GLN A 213 54.98 -7.41 41.47
C GLN A 213 54.73 -7.21 39.97
N PHE A 214 54.73 -5.96 39.50
CA PHE A 214 54.55 -5.67 38.08
C PHE A 214 55.73 -6.14 37.23
N ALA A 215 56.96 -6.11 37.77
CA ALA A 215 58.13 -6.62 37.07
C ALA A 215 58.06 -8.14 36.83
N GLU A 216 57.60 -8.93 37.82
CA GLU A 216 57.39 -10.38 37.65
C GLU A 216 56.20 -10.70 36.74
N ALA A 217 55.12 -9.93 36.85
CA ALA A 217 53.96 -10.07 35.98
C ALA A 217 54.33 -9.81 34.51
N SER A 218 55.17 -8.79 34.24
CA SER A 218 55.67 -8.45 32.91
C SER A 218 56.46 -9.60 32.26
N VAL A 219 57.39 -10.21 33.01
CA VAL A 219 58.15 -11.38 32.54
C VAL A 219 57.22 -12.54 32.21
N THR A 220 56.26 -12.82 33.10
CA THR A 220 55.30 -13.92 32.92
C THR A 220 54.42 -13.70 31.68
N ALA A 221 53.92 -12.47 31.50
CA ALA A 221 53.07 -12.11 30.37
C ALA A 221 53.81 -12.18 29.03
N PHE A 222 55.06 -11.72 28.94
CA PHE A 222 55.85 -11.84 27.71
C PHE A 222 56.24 -13.29 27.37
N ASN A 223 56.51 -14.11 28.38
CA ASN A 223 56.75 -15.54 28.20
C ASN A 223 55.50 -16.24 27.63
N GLN A 224 54.32 -15.97 28.21
CA GLN A 224 53.04 -16.49 27.72
C GLN A 224 52.70 -15.98 26.30
N ALA A 225 53.07 -14.74 25.99
CA ALA A 225 52.91 -14.14 24.66
C ALA A 225 53.93 -14.64 23.62
N LYS A 226 54.97 -15.39 24.05
CA LYS A 226 56.08 -15.86 23.22
C LYS A 226 56.83 -14.73 22.50
N VAL A 227 56.98 -13.57 23.15
CA VAL A 227 57.69 -12.41 22.61
C VAL A 227 59.08 -12.33 23.25
N SER A 228 60.06 -12.97 22.64
CA SER A 228 61.42 -13.14 23.19
C SER A 228 62.17 -11.82 23.44
N GLU A 229 61.99 -10.80 22.60
CA GLU A 229 62.61 -9.48 22.80
C GLU A 229 62.02 -8.75 24.03
N GLY A 230 60.69 -8.83 24.20
CA GLY A 230 59.99 -8.27 25.35
C GLY A 230 60.34 -8.99 26.65
N GLU A 231 60.42 -10.32 26.61
CA GLU A 231 60.83 -11.16 27.74
C GLU A 231 62.26 -10.84 28.19
N ALA A 232 63.21 -10.69 27.26
CA ALA A 232 64.59 -10.35 27.56
C ALA A 232 64.71 -8.98 28.27
N GLN A 233 63.98 -7.97 27.78
CA GLN A 233 63.98 -6.63 28.37
C GLN A 233 63.28 -6.59 29.73
N ALA A 234 62.20 -7.35 29.92
CA ALA A 234 61.53 -7.50 31.22
C ALA A 234 62.40 -8.23 32.25
N LEU A 235 63.14 -9.28 31.85
CA LEU A 235 64.10 -9.99 32.69
C LEU A 235 65.29 -9.09 33.09
N ALA A 236 65.80 -8.28 32.16
CA ALA A 236 66.86 -7.32 32.44
C ALA A 236 66.41 -6.25 33.44
N MET A 237 65.23 -5.66 33.23
CA MET A 237 64.65 -4.66 34.13
C MET A 237 64.37 -5.24 35.52
N SER A 238 63.71 -6.40 35.60
CA SER A 238 63.36 -7.05 36.87
C SER A 238 64.60 -7.41 37.68
N SER A 239 65.65 -7.96 37.06
CA SER A 239 66.92 -8.24 37.75
C SER A 239 67.56 -6.97 38.33
N GLY A 240 67.52 -5.85 37.59
CA GLY A 240 68.00 -4.54 38.06
C GLY A 240 67.16 -3.96 39.21
N LEU A 241 65.83 -4.10 39.14
CA LEU A 241 64.90 -3.68 40.20
C LEU A 241 65.13 -4.47 41.50
N TYR A 242 65.24 -5.80 41.42
CA TYR A 242 65.49 -6.66 42.57
C TYR A 242 66.89 -6.42 43.17
N ALA A 243 67.90 -6.14 42.34
CA ALA A 243 69.23 -5.75 42.81
C ALA A 243 69.21 -4.42 43.58
N ARG A 244 68.52 -3.39 43.07
CA ARG A 244 68.36 -2.09 43.77
C ARG A 244 67.50 -2.18 45.03
N ALA A 245 66.60 -3.15 45.09
CA ALA A 245 65.81 -3.45 46.28
C ALA A 245 66.54 -4.32 47.33
N GLY A 246 67.79 -4.74 47.06
CA GLY A 246 68.62 -5.52 48.00
C GLY A 246 68.39 -7.04 47.99
N ASN A 247 67.62 -7.56 47.04
CA ASN A 247 67.36 -9.01 46.90
C ASN A 247 68.30 -9.62 45.85
N SER A 248 69.54 -9.87 46.25
CA SER A 248 70.60 -10.38 45.37
C SER A 248 70.36 -11.81 44.86
N GLN A 249 69.64 -12.64 45.64
CA GLN A 249 69.32 -14.01 45.25
C GLN A 249 68.36 -14.04 44.06
N ARG A 250 67.23 -13.31 44.15
CA ARG A 250 66.24 -13.25 43.07
C ARG A 250 66.77 -12.55 41.82
N ALA A 251 67.56 -11.49 41.99
CA ALA A 251 68.23 -10.82 40.88
C ALA A 251 69.13 -11.80 40.09
N GLY A 252 69.92 -12.63 40.79
CA GLY A 252 70.78 -13.63 40.15
C GLY A 252 70.03 -14.75 39.43
N GLU A 253 68.85 -15.15 39.91
CA GLU A 253 67.98 -16.11 39.20
C GLU A 253 67.46 -15.54 37.88
N LEU A 254 66.98 -14.29 37.88
CA LEU A 254 66.48 -13.60 36.69
C LEU A 254 67.58 -13.36 35.67
N THR A 255 68.81 -13.04 36.11
CA THR A 255 69.97 -12.92 35.20
C THR A 255 70.30 -14.26 34.52
N LYS A 256 70.21 -15.39 35.24
CA LYS A 256 70.40 -16.72 34.63
C LYS A 256 69.32 -17.05 33.59
N GLN A 257 68.06 -16.68 33.86
CA GLN A 257 66.96 -16.84 32.89
C GLN A 257 67.20 -15.98 31.64
N LEU A 258 67.69 -14.75 31.81
CA LEU A 258 68.06 -13.86 30.71
C LEU A 258 69.21 -14.43 29.86
N ASP A 259 70.25 -14.98 30.51
CA ASP A 259 71.40 -15.58 29.83
C ASP A 259 70.99 -16.86 29.07
N GLN A 260 70.09 -17.66 29.64
CA GLN A 260 69.49 -18.81 28.94
C GLN A 260 68.72 -18.36 27.71
N LEU A 261 67.84 -17.35 27.83
CA LEU A 261 67.06 -16.83 26.71
C LEU A 261 67.96 -16.30 25.57
N LYS A 262 69.02 -15.56 25.92
CA LYS A 262 70.05 -15.07 24.97
C LYS A 262 70.79 -16.20 24.25
N SER A 263 70.98 -17.35 24.90
CA SER A 263 71.64 -18.50 24.28
C SER A 263 70.76 -19.25 23.28
N THR A 264 69.43 -19.13 23.39
CA THR A 264 68.45 -19.86 22.56
C THR A 264 67.79 -19.00 21.48
N THR A 265 67.98 -17.67 21.50
CA THR A 265 67.23 -16.75 20.63
C THR A 265 68.09 -15.57 20.20
N VAL A 266 68.10 -15.26 18.90
CA VAL A 266 68.83 -14.09 18.36
C VAL A 266 68.06 -12.82 18.74
N LEU A 267 68.63 -12.07 19.68
CA LEU A 267 68.13 -10.76 20.11
C LEU A 267 68.97 -9.69 19.39
N THR A 268 68.33 -8.78 18.66
CA THR A 268 69.02 -7.68 17.96
C THR A 268 69.53 -6.63 18.95
N ASP A 269 70.84 -6.35 18.93
CA ASP A 269 71.47 -5.27 19.68
C ASP A 269 71.07 -3.89 19.12
N VAL A 270 70.72 -2.95 20.00
CA VAL A 270 70.41 -1.56 19.65
C VAL A 270 71.71 -0.77 19.49
N VAL A 271 72.12 -0.52 18.25
CA VAL A 271 73.01 0.61 17.90
C VAL A 271 72.16 1.67 17.22
N ALA A 272 72.17 2.88 17.76
CA ALA A 272 71.58 4.05 17.14
C ALA A 272 72.33 4.39 15.84
N THR A 273 71.70 4.13 14.70
CA THR A 273 72.04 4.76 13.42
C THR A 273 70.77 5.18 12.70
N THR A 274 70.56 6.48 12.60
CA THR A 274 69.59 7.10 11.68
C THR A 274 70.03 6.86 10.24
N ARG A 275 69.27 6.10 9.45
CA ARG A 275 69.20 6.17 7.96
C ARG A 275 67.88 5.57 7.42
N PRO A 276 67.46 5.93 6.19
CA PRO A 276 66.05 6.06 5.79
C PRO A 276 65.44 4.75 5.26
N GLN A 277 64.11 4.61 5.38
CA GLN A 277 63.36 3.58 4.68
C GLN A 277 63.08 4.00 3.23
N VAL A 278 63.69 3.24 2.32
CA VAL A 278 63.29 3.10 0.92
C VAL A 278 62.04 2.23 0.88
N ALA A 279 60.96 2.77 0.29
CA ALA A 279 59.81 1.98 -0.13
C ALA A 279 60.19 1.17 -1.37
N LEU A 280 59.99 -0.15 -1.32
CA LEU A 280 60.04 -0.99 -2.52
C LEU A 280 58.80 -1.88 -2.59
N ASN A 281 58.00 -1.51 -3.58
CA ASN A 281 56.98 -2.27 -4.27
C ASN A 281 57.35 -3.74 -4.53
N SER A 282 56.34 -4.59 -4.51
CA SER A 282 56.33 -5.86 -5.25
C SER A 282 55.18 -5.83 -6.27
N SER A 283 55.60 -5.72 -7.54
CA SER A 283 55.14 -6.37 -8.79
C SER A 283 53.88 -7.28 -8.76
N VAL A 284 53.11 -7.44 -9.85
CA VAL A 284 53.54 -8.10 -11.11
C VAL A 284 52.68 -7.68 -12.33
N ALA A 285 53.40 -7.18 -13.35
CA ALA A 285 53.41 -7.44 -14.81
C ALA A 285 52.13 -7.39 -15.68
N ALA A 286 52.18 -7.15 -16.99
CA ALA A 286 53.07 -6.45 -17.94
C ALA A 286 52.45 -6.70 -19.34
N VAL A 287 52.20 -5.67 -20.16
CA VAL A 287 52.28 -5.78 -21.64
C VAL A 287 52.75 -4.43 -22.21
N GLN A 288 53.58 -4.54 -23.24
CA GLN A 288 54.50 -3.59 -23.87
C GLN A 288 53.87 -2.43 -24.69
N PRO A 289 54.67 -1.42 -25.09
CA PRO A 289 54.22 -0.26 -25.86
C PRO A 289 54.40 -0.44 -27.38
N LEU A 290 53.54 0.23 -28.15
CA LEU A 290 53.76 0.49 -29.58
C LEU A 290 53.76 1.98 -29.87
N THR A 291 54.90 2.39 -30.40
CA THR A 291 55.35 3.59 -31.10
C THR A 291 54.32 4.46 -31.85
N THR A 292 54.53 5.79 -31.70
CA THR A 292 54.43 6.90 -32.68
C THR A 292 53.38 6.85 -33.80
N MET A 293 52.57 7.91 -33.94
CA MET A 293 52.40 8.67 -35.20
C MET A 293 51.63 10.00 -35.02
N SER A 294 52.28 11.07 -35.47
CA SER A 294 51.81 12.25 -36.21
C SER A 294 50.42 12.88 -36.00
N LEU A 295 50.47 14.18 -35.67
CA LEU A 295 49.64 15.30 -36.11
C LEU A 295 48.74 15.07 -37.36
N ARG A 296 47.47 15.51 -37.27
CA ARG A 296 46.85 16.45 -38.23
C ARG A 296 45.55 17.09 -37.68
N SER A 297 45.61 18.42 -37.58
CA SER A 297 44.57 19.45 -37.60
C SER A 297 43.12 19.06 -37.93
N VAL A 298 42.14 19.64 -37.20
CA VAL A 298 41.07 20.47 -37.78
C VAL A 298 40.68 21.59 -36.79
N SER A 299 40.66 22.80 -37.33
CA SER A 299 40.34 24.12 -36.79
C SER A 299 38.85 24.39 -36.58
N ILE A 300 38.47 25.18 -35.56
CA ILE A 300 37.28 26.05 -35.63
C ILE A 300 37.60 27.44 -35.02
N ARG A 301 37.14 28.46 -35.76
CA ARG A 301 37.34 29.92 -35.64
C ARG A 301 36.53 30.61 -34.51
N PRO A 302 36.80 31.90 -34.24
CA PRO A 302 36.31 32.63 -33.05
C PRO A 302 35.21 33.70 -33.29
N LEU A 303 34.55 34.07 -32.18
CA LEU A 303 33.87 35.36 -31.82
C LEU A 303 32.58 35.77 -32.59
N PRO A 304 31.65 36.60 -32.03
CA PRO A 304 31.97 37.89 -31.37
C PRO A 304 31.14 38.37 -30.16
N SER A 305 31.73 39.38 -29.51
CA SER A 305 31.19 40.34 -28.55
C SER A 305 30.12 41.28 -29.13
N SER A 306 29.14 41.72 -28.32
CA SER A 306 28.68 43.12 -28.24
C SER A 306 27.66 43.32 -27.12
N GLY A 307 27.63 44.52 -26.52
CA GLY A 307 26.52 45.03 -25.71
C GLY A 307 26.94 45.73 -24.42
N SER A 308 27.09 47.05 -24.47
CA SER A 308 27.47 47.90 -23.35
C SER A 308 26.28 48.72 -22.80
N ILE A 309 26.38 49.07 -21.51
CA ILE A 309 25.86 50.27 -20.82
C ILE A 309 24.38 50.28 -20.38
N GLY A 310 24.22 50.33 -19.04
CA GLY A 310 23.15 51.03 -18.34
C GLY A 310 23.69 51.51 -16.98
N ASN A 311 23.76 52.82 -16.79
CA ASN A 311 24.47 53.50 -15.70
C ASN A 311 23.46 54.18 -14.72
N LEU A 312 23.91 54.43 -13.49
CA LEU A 312 23.44 55.38 -12.44
C LEU A 312 22.60 54.83 -11.25
N PRO A 313 22.64 55.44 -10.04
CA PRO A 313 23.74 56.17 -9.38
C PRO A 313 24.01 55.74 -7.92
N VAL A 314 25.22 56.05 -7.46
CA VAL A 314 25.73 55.84 -6.09
C VAL A 314 25.47 57.08 -5.23
N THR A 315 24.97 56.88 -4.01
CA THR A 315 25.10 57.83 -2.88
C THR A 315 25.55 57.05 -1.65
N GLY A 316 26.55 57.56 -0.92
CA GLY A 316 26.95 56.98 0.38
C GLY A 316 28.43 57.10 0.75
N VAL A 317 28.83 58.31 1.11
CA VAL A 317 29.82 58.75 2.11
C VAL A 317 30.95 57.79 2.57
N VAL A 318 32.15 58.35 2.47
CA VAL A 318 33.48 57.90 2.91
C VAL A 318 33.57 57.62 4.42
N GLY A 319 34.15 56.46 4.77
CA GLY A 319 34.74 56.15 6.08
C GLY A 319 36.07 55.40 5.89
N ALA A 320 37.13 55.87 6.53
CA ALA A 320 38.52 55.49 6.32
C ALA A 320 38.85 54.01 6.67
N PRO A 321 39.89 53.41 6.04
CA PRO A 321 40.31 52.03 6.30
C PRO A 321 41.25 51.91 7.52
N PRO A 322 41.13 50.86 8.36
CA PRO A 322 42.21 50.41 9.23
C PRO A 322 43.17 49.48 8.47
N PRO A 323 44.39 49.25 9.01
CA PRO A 323 45.57 48.93 8.21
C PRO A 323 45.64 47.48 7.73
N PHE A 324 46.38 47.32 6.63
CA PHE A 324 46.85 46.05 6.10
C PHE A 324 47.56 45.22 7.18
N VAL A 325 47.01 44.04 7.45
CA VAL A 325 47.78 42.91 8.00
C VAL A 325 48.03 41.95 6.85
N THR A 326 49.30 41.68 6.61
CA THR A 326 49.85 40.72 5.64
C THR A 326 49.18 39.36 5.76
N PRO A 327 48.77 38.70 4.65
CA PRO A 327 48.50 37.28 4.69
C PRO A 327 49.83 36.54 4.81
N ALA A 328 50.10 36.04 6.02
CA ALA A 328 51.13 35.05 6.23
C ALA A 328 50.78 33.80 5.42
N VAL A 329 51.79 33.30 4.72
CA VAL A 329 51.86 32.06 3.97
C VAL A 329 51.11 30.93 4.69
N LEU A 330 50.06 30.41 4.04
CA LEU A 330 49.47 29.12 4.40
C LEU A 330 50.45 28.03 3.95
N GLU A 331 51.35 27.69 4.85
CA GLU A 331 52.15 26.46 4.80
C GLU A 331 51.18 25.29 5.02
N GLN A 332 51.21 24.32 4.11
CA GLN A 332 50.44 23.09 4.21
C GLN A 332 50.89 22.33 5.47
N ALA A 333 50.08 22.37 6.53
CA ALA A 333 50.26 21.52 7.68
C ALA A 333 49.94 20.06 7.31
N GLN A 334 50.94 19.36 6.78
CA GLN A 334 51.04 17.92 6.99
C GLN A 334 51.14 17.71 8.50
N ALA A 335 50.06 17.26 9.13
CA ALA A 335 50.09 16.78 10.50
C ALA A 335 50.87 15.45 10.55
N GLN A 336 52.18 15.52 10.43
CA GLN A 336 53.04 14.59 11.14
C GLN A 336 52.88 14.94 12.61
N ALA A 337 52.24 14.05 13.37
CA ALA A 337 52.31 14.11 14.81
C ALA A 337 53.80 14.04 15.19
N ALA A 338 54.36 15.19 15.55
CA ALA A 338 55.67 15.23 16.18
C ALA A 338 55.54 14.43 17.47
N ALA A 339 56.24 13.29 17.53
CA ALA A 339 56.45 12.59 18.78
C ALA A 339 56.98 13.60 19.81
N PRO A 340 56.47 13.61 21.05
CA PRO A 340 57.03 14.47 22.08
C PRO A 340 58.50 14.10 22.21
N VAL A 341 59.40 15.08 22.04
CA VAL A 341 60.82 14.91 22.36
C VAL A 341 60.87 14.76 23.88
N LEU A 342 60.96 13.51 24.32
CA LEU A 342 61.18 13.13 25.71
C LEU A 342 62.57 13.61 26.15
N ASP A 343 62.64 14.19 27.34
CA ASP A 343 63.88 14.52 28.04
C ASP A 343 64.79 13.26 28.11
N PRO A 344 66.09 13.33 27.75
CA PRO A 344 67.01 12.18 27.72
C PRO A 344 67.19 11.44 29.06
N GLY A 345 66.60 11.91 30.16
CA GLY A 345 66.53 11.22 31.45
C GLY A 345 65.27 10.37 31.70
N THR A 346 64.31 10.31 30.77
CA THR A 346 63.07 9.53 30.94
C THR A 346 63.25 8.07 30.50
N PRO A 347 62.76 7.08 31.29
CA PRO A 347 62.86 5.67 30.91
C PRO A 347 62.10 5.42 29.60
N GLN A 348 62.70 4.64 28.69
CA GLN A 348 62.00 4.16 27.50
C GLN A 348 60.84 3.26 27.93
N LEU A 349 59.62 3.78 27.78
CA LEU A 349 58.40 3.05 28.08
C LEU A 349 58.10 2.09 26.93
N MET A 350 58.00 0.81 27.26
CA MET A 350 57.91 -0.33 26.37
C MET A 350 56.46 -0.61 25.92
N GLY A 351 55.47 -0.27 26.76
CA GLY A 351 54.06 -0.59 26.51
C GLY A 351 53.55 -0.06 25.17
N THR A 352 54.00 1.12 24.75
CA THR A 352 53.62 1.74 23.46
C THR A 352 54.06 0.94 22.23
N ARG A 353 55.13 0.13 22.32
CA ARG A 353 55.63 -0.71 21.22
C ARG A 353 54.68 -1.86 20.87
N PHE A 354 53.91 -2.34 21.84
CA PHE A 354 53.03 -3.51 21.69
C PHE A 354 51.58 -3.13 21.42
N ILE A 355 51.18 -1.88 21.68
CA ILE A 355 49.82 -1.39 21.44
C ILE A 355 49.45 -1.33 19.94
N ALA A 356 50.41 -1.42 19.00
CA ALA A 356 50.13 -1.31 17.56
C ALA A 356 49.76 -2.64 16.85
N LEU A 357 49.71 -3.79 17.54
CA LEU A 357 49.73 -5.12 16.91
C LEU A 357 48.38 -5.89 16.83
N SER A 358 47.21 -5.31 17.13
CA SER A 358 45.91 -6.03 17.05
C SER A 358 45.00 -5.52 15.94
N THR A 359 44.17 -6.42 15.40
CA THR A 359 43.18 -6.12 14.36
C THR A 359 41.92 -5.49 14.98
N PRO A 360 41.50 -4.30 14.56
CA PRO A 360 40.29 -3.66 15.08
C PRO A 360 39.04 -4.47 14.72
N VAL A 361 38.11 -4.65 15.67
CA VAL A 361 36.88 -5.41 15.45
C VAL A 361 35.80 -4.51 14.87
N LYS A 362 35.26 -4.89 13.71
CA LYS A 362 34.17 -4.17 13.06
C LYS A 362 32.82 -4.78 13.44
N SER A 363 31.87 -3.94 13.88
CA SER A 363 30.52 -4.38 14.25
C SER A 363 29.45 -3.40 13.78
N LEU A 364 28.27 -3.90 13.40
CA LEU A 364 27.09 -3.08 13.10
C LEU A 364 26.07 -3.22 14.24
N SER A 365 25.65 -2.10 14.83
CA SER A 365 24.60 -2.08 15.86
C SER A 365 23.28 -1.57 15.27
N ILE A 366 22.26 -2.42 15.26
CA ILE A 366 20.90 -2.12 14.80
C ILE A 366 20.00 -2.00 16.02
N ARG A 367 19.42 -0.82 16.21
CA ARG A 367 18.54 -0.51 17.35
C ARG A 367 17.09 -0.39 16.90
N GLY A 368 16.20 -1.18 17.49
CA GLY A 368 14.75 -1.01 17.38
C GLY A 368 14.20 -0.03 18.40
N MET A 369 12.90 -0.10 18.67
CA MET A 369 12.24 0.73 19.68
C MET A 369 12.56 0.26 21.10
N ARG A 370 12.82 -1.04 21.29
CA ARG A 370 13.03 -1.69 22.59
C ARG A 370 14.38 -2.41 22.63
N ASP A 371 14.72 -3.12 21.56
CA ASP A 371 15.86 -4.03 21.53
C ASP A 371 17.02 -3.49 20.67
N VAL A 372 18.23 -3.98 20.94
CA VAL A 372 19.45 -3.68 20.17
C VAL A 372 20.11 -4.99 19.75
N VAL A 373 20.45 -5.11 18.47
CA VAL A 373 21.12 -6.28 17.90
C VAL A 373 22.47 -5.86 17.32
N ASN A 374 23.52 -6.58 17.71
CA ASN A 374 24.89 -6.32 17.27
C ASN A 374 25.37 -7.42 16.34
N LEU A 375 25.77 -7.06 15.12
CA LEU A 375 26.33 -7.96 14.13
C LEU A 375 27.87 -7.83 14.15
N ASN A 376 28.55 -8.97 14.33
CA ASN A 376 30.00 -9.03 14.17
C ASN A 376 30.35 -9.10 12.68
N LEU A 377 31.07 -8.10 12.15
CA LEU A 377 31.40 -7.96 10.73
C LEU A 377 32.80 -8.51 10.39
N GLU A 378 33.45 -9.22 11.31
CA GLU A 378 34.71 -9.91 11.03
C GLU A 378 34.53 -11.05 10.03
N ALA A 379 35.53 -11.28 9.17
CA ALA A 379 35.42 -12.19 8.02
C ALA A 379 34.96 -13.62 8.39
N ALA A 380 35.36 -14.13 9.56
CA ALA A 380 34.97 -15.45 10.03
C ALA A 380 33.52 -15.53 10.56
N ASN A 381 32.97 -14.40 11.03
CA ASN A 381 31.69 -14.35 11.76
C ASN A 381 30.58 -13.56 11.04
N ALA A 382 30.90 -12.85 9.96
CA ALA A 382 29.97 -11.94 9.28
C ALA A 382 28.71 -12.66 8.75
N VAL A 383 28.87 -13.81 8.09
CA VAL A 383 27.74 -14.59 7.53
C VAL A 383 26.85 -15.11 8.65
N ALA A 384 27.43 -15.77 9.65
CA ALA A 384 26.69 -16.32 10.79
C ALA A 384 25.99 -15.23 11.61
N SER A 385 26.64 -14.06 11.80
CA SER A 385 26.04 -12.93 12.52
C SER A 385 24.88 -12.30 11.74
N THR A 386 25.00 -12.17 10.42
CA THR A 386 23.93 -11.68 9.54
C THR A 386 22.75 -12.66 9.55
N GLN A 387 23.02 -13.95 9.51
CA GLN A 387 22.00 -14.99 9.63
C GLN A 387 21.30 -14.96 11.00
N GLY A 388 22.06 -14.80 12.09
CA GLY A 388 21.51 -14.66 13.44
C GLY A 388 20.63 -13.41 13.60
N PHE A 389 20.99 -12.31 12.95
CA PHE A 389 20.16 -11.11 12.88
C PHE A 389 18.82 -11.39 12.18
N LEU A 390 18.81 -12.04 11.02
CA LEU A 390 17.57 -12.42 10.33
C LEU A 390 16.73 -13.39 11.17
N GLY A 391 17.36 -14.34 11.88
CA GLY A 391 16.67 -15.19 12.86
C GLY A 391 16.05 -14.41 14.01
N THR A 392 16.64 -13.28 14.41
CA THR A 392 16.06 -12.37 15.40
C THR A 392 14.83 -11.66 14.84
N LEU A 393 14.83 -11.26 13.56
CA LEU A 393 13.67 -10.66 12.91
C LEU A 393 12.47 -11.62 12.86
N GLU A 394 12.71 -12.92 12.72
CA GLU A 394 11.66 -13.95 12.72
C GLU A 394 10.83 -13.96 14.02
N GLN A 395 11.49 -13.71 15.17
CA GLN A 395 10.92 -13.86 16.51
C GLN A 395 10.64 -12.53 17.22
N THR A 396 11.09 -11.40 16.68
CA THR A 396 10.97 -10.12 17.38
C THR A 396 9.53 -9.61 17.42
N ARG A 397 9.18 -8.90 18.50
CA ARG A 397 7.97 -8.08 18.61
C ARG A 397 8.25 -6.58 18.52
N ASP A 398 9.53 -6.20 18.33
CA ASP A 398 9.96 -4.82 18.20
C ASP A 398 9.77 -4.34 16.77
N LEU A 399 8.76 -3.49 16.57
CA LEU A 399 8.47 -2.87 15.27
C LEU A 399 9.66 -2.11 14.69
N GLY A 400 10.48 -1.47 15.53
CA GLY A 400 11.64 -0.71 15.08
C GLY A 400 12.76 -1.60 14.50
N LEU A 401 12.86 -2.86 14.95
CA LEU A 401 13.76 -3.83 14.34
C LEU A 401 13.21 -4.33 13.00
N LEU A 402 11.91 -4.50 12.85
CA LEU A 402 11.32 -4.96 11.57
C LEU A 402 11.33 -3.88 10.49
N THR A 403 11.16 -2.62 10.88
CA THR A 403 11.15 -1.47 9.96
C THR A 403 12.49 -0.74 9.91
N GLY A 404 13.57 -1.37 10.39
CA GLY A 404 14.89 -0.74 10.49
C GLY A 404 15.54 -0.44 9.13
N TRP A 405 15.06 -1.09 8.06
CA TRP A 405 15.43 -0.80 6.67
C TRP A 405 15.00 0.60 6.20
N LEU A 406 14.13 1.31 6.93
CA LEU A 406 13.82 2.72 6.63
C LEU A 406 15.01 3.68 6.86
N ASN A 407 16.13 3.20 7.40
CA ASN A 407 17.31 4.01 7.71
C ASN A 407 18.50 3.68 6.78
N PRO A 408 19.17 4.69 6.18
CA PRO A 408 20.20 4.49 5.17
C PRO A 408 21.36 3.59 5.58
N VAL A 409 21.82 3.69 6.83
CA VAL A 409 23.04 2.97 7.27
C VAL A 409 22.75 1.50 7.59
N ARG A 410 21.46 1.13 7.69
CA ARG A 410 21.02 -0.20 8.14
C ARG A 410 20.42 -1.03 7.01
N PHE A 411 20.06 -0.39 5.90
CA PHE A 411 19.30 -0.98 4.82
C PHE A 411 19.95 -2.25 4.25
N VAL A 412 21.28 -2.25 4.04
CA VAL A 412 22.00 -3.42 3.51
C VAL A 412 21.74 -4.68 4.35
N ALA A 413 21.67 -4.59 5.68
CA ALA A 413 21.42 -5.76 6.55
C ALA A 413 20.06 -6.43 6.30
N TYR A 414 19.11 -5.71 5.69
CA TYR A 414 17.77 -6.20 5.36
C TYR A 414 17.63 -6.66 3.91
N VAL A 415 18.66 -6.59 3.06
CA VAL A 415 18.55 -6.97 1.64
C VAL A 415 17.91 -8.36 1.41
N PRO A 416 18.26 -9.42 2.18
CA PRO A 416 17.56 -10.70 2.06
C PRO A 416 16.08 -10.59 2.41
N HIS A 417 15.73 -9.86 3.47
CA HIS A 417 14.35 -9.62 3.87
C HIS A 417 13.58 -8.78 2.82
N MET A 418 14.22 -7.78 2.22
CA MET A 418 13.66 -6.96 1.14
C MET A 418 13.32 -7.82 -0.09
N TYR A 419 14.24 -8.70 -0.50
CA TYR A 419 14.06 -9.52 -1.70
C TYR A 419 12.99 -10.59 -1.55
N PHE A 420 12.90 -11.24 -0.38
CA PHE A 420 12.00 -12.38 -0.18
C PHE A 420 10.64 -12.02 0.42
N TYR A 421 10.51 -10.88 1.12
CA TYR A 421 9.27 -10.47 1.76
C TYR A 421 8.78 -9.11 1.27
N VAL A 422 9.54 -8.03 1.49
CA VAL A 422 9.02 -6.65 1.28
C VAL A 422 8.68 -6.38 -0.19
N LEU A 423 9.59 -6.67 -1.13
CA LEU A 423 9.39 -6.43 -2.55
C LEU A 423 8.31 -7.35 -3.15
N PRO A 424 8.27 -8.66 -2.89
CA PRO A 424 7.19 -9.52 -3.39
C PRO A 424 5.80 -9.15 -2.85
N MET A 425 5.70 -8.72 -1.59
CA MET A 425 4.45 -8.20 -1.04
C MET A 425 4.00 -6.93 -1.77
N ALA A 426 4.93 -6.02 -2.05
CA ALA A 426 4.62 -4.80 -2.80
C ALA A 426 4.24 -5.07 -4.26
N VAL A 427 4.92 -6.02 -4.92
CA VAL A 427 4.57 -6.53 -6.27
C VAL A 427 3.17 -7.16 -6.27
N GLY A 428 2.82 -7.93 -5.24
CA GLY A 428 1.48 -8.48 -5.06
C GLY A 428 0.42 -7.38 -4.89
N ASP A 429 0.71 -6.35 -4.09
CA ASP A 429 -0.16 -5.19 -3.89
C ASP A 429 -0.37 -4.44 -5.24
N CYS A 430 0.66 -4.32 -6.09
CA CYS A 430 0.52 -3.76 -7.46
C CYS A 430 -0.41 -4.60 -8.34
N HIS A 431 -0.23 -5.94 -8.34
CA HIS A 431 -1.08 -6.84 -9.13
C HIS A 431 -2.54 -6.80 -8.67
N ALA A 432 -2.78 -6.79 -7.36
CA ALA A 432 -4.12 -6.65 -6.79
C ALA A 432 -4.76 -5.32 -7.21
N GLY A 433 -3.99 -4.22 -7.15
CA GLY A 433 -4.45 -2.89 -7.58
C GLY A 433 -4.82 -2.82 -9.07
N MET A 434 -4.15 -3.58 -9.93
CA MET A 434 -4.48 -3.70 -11.36
C MET A 434 -5.69 -4.62 -11.64
N GLY A 435 -6.21 -5.34 -10.64
CA GLY A 435 -7.26 -6.35 -10.81
C GLY A 435 -6.75 -7.72 -11.30
N ASN A 436 -5.44 -7.92 -11.33
CA ASN A 436 -4.75 -9.16 -11.68
C ASN A 436 -4.62 -10.05 -10.43
N LEU A 437 -5.77 -10.53 -9.93
CA LEU A 437 -5.89 -11.18 -8.62
C LEU A 437 -5.15 -12.54 -8.57
N GLU A 438 -5.07 -13.27 -9.68
CA GLU A 438 -4.33 -14.55 -9.73
C GLU A 438 -2.82 -14.34 -9.58
N GLU A 439 -2.26 -13.34 -10.27
CA GLU A 439 -0.86 -12.94 -10.14
C GLU A 439 -0.54 -12.41 -8.74
N ALA A 440 -1.49 -11.70 -8.12
CA ALA A 440 -1.36 -11.24 -6.73
C ALA A 440 -1.28 -12.42 -5.75
N LEU A 441 -2.19 -13.40 -5.85
CA LEU A 441 -2.14 -14.63 -5.04
C LEU A 441 -0.80 -15.35 -5.17
N ALA A 442 -0.32 -15.50 -6.40
CA ALA A 442 0.96 -16.14 -6.65
C ALA A 442 2.10 -15.38 -5.95
N SER A 443 2.14 -14.05 -6.10
CA SER A 443 3.18 -13.19 -5.51
C SER A 443 3.21 -13.28 -3.98
N TYR A 444 2.05 -13.26 -3.31
CA TYR A 444 1.97 -13.40 -1.86
C TYR A 444 2.35 -14.81 -1.39
N SER A 445 1.96 -15.85 -2.12
CA SER A 445 2.27 -17.25 -1.74
C SER A 445 3.78 -17.56 -1.81
N GLU A 446 4.50 -16.91 -2.73
CA GLU A 446 5.93 -17.09 -2.95
C GLU A 446 6.82 -16.50 -1.85
N VAL A 447 6.22 -15.76 -0.92
CA VAL A 447 6.89 -15.25 0.28
C VAL A 447 7.02 -16.34 1.36
N LEU A 448 6.09 -17.30 1.40
CA LEU A 448 6.02 -18.33 2.45
C LEU A 448 7.26 -19.22 2.60
N PRO A 449 8.00 -19.57 1.53
CA PRO A 449 9.25 -20.32 1.66
C PRO A 449 10.34 -19.59 2.45
N TYR A 450 10.29 -18.25 2.58
CA TYR A 450 11.31 -17.48 3.28
C TYR A 450 11.40 -17.86 4.77
N PRO A 451 12.54 -18.38 5.25
CA PRO A 451 12.64 -18.93 6.60
C PRO A 451 12.55 -17.87 7.71
N TYR A 452 12.97 -16.63 7.44
CA TYR A 452 13.07 -15.56 8.44
C TYR A 452 11.88 -14.59 8.45
N ILE A 453 10.73 -15.01 7.91
CA ILE A 453 9.49 -14.20 7.96
C ILE A 453 9.02 -14.07 9.42
N ASN A 454 8.66 -12.85 9.84
CA ASN A 454 8.24 -12.60 11.20
C ASN A 454 6.92 -13.33 11.55
N ARG A 455 6.93 -14.03 12.68
CA ARG A 455 5.81 -14.87 13.11
C ARG A 455 4.61 -14.12 13.68
N PHE A 456 4.79 -12.86 14.10
CA PHE A 456 3.79 -12.09 14.83
C PHE A 456 3.04 -11.09 13.95
N TYR A 457 3.72 -10.41 13.02
CA TYR A 457 3.14 -9.32 12.24
C TYR A 457 3.13 -9.62 10.73
N GLU A 458 4.23 -10.13 10.19
CA GLU A 458 4.38 -10.36 8.74
C GLU A 458 3.49 -11.49 8.23
N LEU A 459 3.41 -12.61 8.96
CA LEU A 459 2.49 -13.68 8.63
C LEU A 459 1.03 -13.23 8.66
N THR A 460 0.63 -12.41 9.65
CA THR A 460 -0.72 -11.81 9.68
C THR A 460 -0.96 -10.94 8.46
N LYS A 461 0.05 -10.18 8.01
CA LYS A 461 -0.05 -9.36 6.80
C LYS A 461 -0.17 -10.20 5.52
N VAL A 462 0.63 -11.26 5.36
CA VAL A 462 0.52 -12.19 4.23
C VAL A 462 -0.85 -12.86 4.21
N TRP A 463 -1.31 -13.34 5.37
CA TRP A 463 -2.61 -14.00 5.50
C TRP A 463 -3.75 -13.05 5.13
N THR A 464 -3.76 -11.83 5.64
CA THR A 464 -4.82 -10.84 5.34
C THR A 464 -4.84 -10.44 3.87
N ARG A 465 -3.67 -10.33 3.20
CA ARG A 465 -3.60 -10.09 1.76
C ARG A 465 -4.14 -11.26 0.94
N LEU A 466 -3.73 -12.49 1.24
CA LEU A 466 -4.25 -13.69 0.58
C LEU A 466 -5.77 -13.81 0.78
N ALA A 467 -6.26 -13.61 2.00
CA ALA A 467 -7.67 -13.69 2.35
C ALA A 467 -8.50 -12.62 1.61
N GLN A 468 -8.04 -11.36 1.57
CA GLN A 468 -8.67 -10.31 0.78
C GLN A 468 -8.74 -10.68 -0.70
N THR A 469 -7.64 -11.16 -1.30
CA THR A 469 -7.62 -11.51 -2.73
C THR A 469 -8.56 -12.69 -3.06
N TYR A 470 -8.69 -13.67 -2.16
CA TYR A 470 -9.70 -14.73 -2.33
C TYR A 470 -11.13 -14.22 -2.19
N LEU A 471 -11.38 -13.29 -1.26
CA LEU A 471 -12.68 -12.63 -1.12
C LEU A 471 -13.01 -11.85 -2.40
N ASP A 472 -12.07 -11.07 -2.93
CA ASP A 472 -12.24 -10.28 -4.17
C ASP A 472 -12.52 -11.17 -5.39
N LEU A 473 -11.84 -12.33 -5.49
CA LEU A 473 -12.13 -13.34 -6.53
C LEU A 473 -13.54 -13.92 -6.38
N GLY A 474 -13.96 -14.21 -5.15
CA GLY A 474 -15.31 -14.66 -4.83
C GLY A 474 -16.36 -13.62 -5.19
N ASP A 475 -16.15 -12.36 -4.83
CA ASP A 475 -17.04 -11.23 -5.10
C ASP A 475 -17.17 -11.00 -6.60
N ARG A 476 -16.05 -11.02 -7.34
CA ARG A 476 -16.03 -10.92 -8.81
C ARG A 476 -16.82 -12.06 -9.45
N ALA A 477 -16.58 -13.30 -9.03
CA ALA A 477 -17.31 -14.46 -9.54
C ALA A 477 -18.81 -14.39 -9.23
N TYR A 478 -19.18 -13.91 -8.03
CA TYR A 478 -20.57 -13.79 -7.60
C TYR A 478 -21.31 -12.69 -8.36
N ARG A 479 -20.70 -11.51 -8.54
CA ARG A 479 -21.25 -10.43 -9.38
C ARG A 479 -21.42 -10.89 -10.83
N LEU A 480 -20.46 -11.65 -11.38
CA LEU A 480 -20.56 -12.22 -12.73
C LEU A 480 -21.67 -13.27 -12.86
N ALA A 481 -21.93 -14.04 -11.80
CA ALA A 481 -23.00 -15.04 -11.80
C ALA A 481 -24.41 -14.41 -11.86
N ARG A 482 -24.58 -13.15 -11.45
CA ARG A 482 -25.88 -12.46 -11.37
C ARG A 482 -26.90 -13.28 -10.57
N ASP A 483 -27.99 -13.73 -11.21
CA ASP A 483 -29.01 -14.61 -10.62
C ASP A 483 -28.88 -16.09 -11.05
N ASN A 484 -27.80 -16.45 -11.76
CA ASN A 484 -27.57 -17.81 -12.26
C ASN A 484 -27.03 -18.71 -11.13
N GLN A 485 -27.94 -19.33 -10.37
CA GLN A 485 -27.60 -20.18 -9.22
C GLN A 485 -26.56 -21.29 -9.54
N PRO A 486 -26.61 -22.02 -10.67
CA PRO A 486 -25.53 -22.95 -11.04
C PRO A 486 -24.12 -22.32 -11.08
N ALA A 487 -24.01 -21.04 -11.48
CA ALA A 487 -22.74 -20.33 -11.53
C ALA A 487 -22.23 -19.91 -10.13
N TYR A 488 -23.03 -20.00 -9.07
CA TYR A 488 -22.62 -19.70 -7.69
C TYR A 488 -21.55 -20.66 -7.16
N ALA A 489 -21.39 -21.83 -7.78
CA ALA A 489 -20.39 -22.82 -7.38
C ALA A 489 -18.94 -22.28 -7.49
N THR A 490 -18.64 -21.44 -8.48
CA THR A 490 -17.30 -20.84 -8.64
C THR A 490 -17.02 -19.82 -7.54
N ALA A 491 -17.98 -18.95 -7.24
CA ALA A 491 -17.87 -17.99 -6.14
C ALA A 491 -17.72 -18.70 -4.79
N LYS A 492 -18.55 -19.73 -4.54
CA LYS A 492 -18.48 -20.57 -3.34
C LYS A 492 -17.08 -21.15 -3.13
N ALA A 493 -16.46 -21.70 -4.18
CA ALA A 493 -15.14 -22.30 -4.09
C ALA A 493 -14.04 -21.29 -3.64
N HIS A 494 -14.17 -20.01 -4.01
CA HIS A 494 -13.24 -18.97 -3.57
C HIS A 494 -13.49 -18.57 -2.10
N TYR A 495 -14.74 -18.36 -1.68
CA TYR A 495 -15.05 -18.05 -0.28
C TYR A 495 -14.69 -19.20 0.68
N GLU A 496 -14.85 -20.45 0.25
CA GLU A 496 -14.48 -21.65 1.01
C GLU A 496 -12.97 -21.80 1.25
N MET A 497 -12.14 -20.98 0.59
CA MET A 497 -10.72 -20.88 0.96
C MET A 497 -10.53 -20.20 2.32
N LEU A 498 -11.41 -19.26 2.70
CA LEU A 498 -11.37 -18.57 4.00
C LEU A 498 -12.10 -19.38 5.08
N VAL A 499 -13.35 -19.77 4.82
CA VAL A 499 -14.23 -20.45 5.79
C VAL A 499 -15.20 -21.36 5.04
N MET A 500 -15.44 -22.56 5.53
CA MET A 500 -16.44 -23.48 4.96
C MET A 500 -17.85 -23.11 5.42
N GLY A 501 -18.87 -23.48 4.63
CA GLY A 501 -20.27 -23.18 4.97
C GLY A 501 -20.78 -23.77 6.30
N ASP A 502 -20.11 -24.78 6.86
CA ASP A 502 -20.39 -25.39 8.16
C ASP A 502 -19.64 -24.74 9.33
N ASN A 503 -19.00 -23.58 9.12
CA ASN A 503 -18.11 -22.89 10.05
C ASN A 503 -16.83 -23.67 10.40
N THR A 504 -16.39 -24.61 9.55
CA THR A 504 -15.07 -25.24 9.67
C THR A 504 -14.06 -24.59 8.73
N LEU A 505 -12.79 -25.00 8.83
CA LEU A 505 -11.70 -24.51 7.98
C LEU A 505 -11.20 -25.62 7.04
N ASN A 506 -11.01 -25.28 5.76
CA ASN A 506 -10.41 -26.20 4.80
C ASN A 506 -8.90 -26.34 5.06
N ALA A 507 -8.45 -27.52 5.50
CA ALA A 507 -7.03 -27.79 5.77
C ALA A 507 -6.14 -27.71 4.51
N ALA A 508 -6.71 -27.88 3.31
CA ALA A 508 -5.99 -27.76 2.04
C ALA A 508 -5.95 -26.32 1.51
N SER A 509 -6.66 -25.37 2.13
CA SER A 509 -6.61 -23.96 1.74
C SER A 509 -5.20 -23.40 1.91
N PRO A 510 -4.67 -22.62 0.95
CA PRO A 510 -3.37 -21.95 1.10
C PRO A 510 -3.24 -21.06 2.34
N LEU A 511 -4.38 -20.61 2.89
CA LEU A 511 -4.45 -19.84 4.14
C LEU A 511 -4.14 -20.68 5.41
N TYR A 512 -4.28 -22.01 5.32
CA TYR A 512 -4.17 -22.91 6.49
C TYR A 512 -3.28 -24.15 6.26
N ALA A 513 -2.89 -24.43 5.01
CA ALA A 513 -2.08 -25.58 4.65
C ALA A 513 -0.62 -25.44 5.11
N ASN A 514 -0.09 -24.21 5.16
CA ASN A 514 1.28 -23.96 5.60
C ASN A 514 1.37 -23.94 7.14
N ALA A 515 2.28 -24.72 7.72
CA ALA A 515 2.49 -24.81 9.16
C ALA A 515 2.79 -23.46 9.84
N LYS A 516 3.36 -22.49 9.10
CA LYS A 516 3.61 -21.12 9.61
C LYS A 516 2.32 -20.41 10.02
N PHE A 517 1.17 -20.72 9.42
CA PHE A 517 -0.12 -20.13 9.76
C PHE A 517 -0.84 -20.80 10.93
N ALA A 518 -0.24 -21.76 11.64
CA ALA A 518 -0.90 -22.49 12.73
C ALA A 518 -1.50 -21.57 13.81
N THR A 519 -0.81 -20.50 14.20
CA THR A 519 -1.31 -19.52 15.19
C THR A 519 -2.53 -18.76 14.66
N LEU A 520 -2.52 -18.34 13.38
CA LEU A 520 -3.63 -17.66 12.74
C LEU A 520 -4.82 -18.59 12.56
N LYS A 521 -4.58 -19.85 12.20
CA LYS A 521 -5.62 -20.88 12.13
C LYS A 521 -6.35 -21.00 13.47
N GLY A 522 -5.62 -21.11 14.59
CA GLY A 522 -6.23 -21.17 15.92
C GLY A 522 -7.03 -19.91 16.31
N ARG A 523 -6.56 -18.72 15.88
CA ARG A 523 -7.29 -17.45 16.05
C ARG A 523 -8.63 -17.44 15.30
N VAL A 524 -8.62 -17.87 14.03
CA VAL A 524 -9.86 -17.96 13.22
C VAL A 524 -10.79 -19.05 13.74
N GLU A 525 -10.28 -20.19 14.20
CA GLU A 525 -11.09 -21.24 14.85
C GLU A 525 -11.77 -20.70 16.12
N ALA A 526 -11.05 -19.93 16.95
CA ALA A 526 -11.63 -19.27 18.11
C ALA A 526 -12.71 -18.24 17.72
N LEU A 527 -12.49 -17.50 16.63
CA LEU A 527 -13.48 -16.57 16.08
C LEU A 527 -14.77 -17.26 15.63
N LEU A 528 -14.64 -18.38 14.92
CA LEU A 528 -15.79 -19.14 14.43
C LEU A 528 -16.54 -19.88 15.55
N ALA A 529 -15.85 -20.26 16.62
CA ALA A 529 -16.43 -20.94 17.78
C ALA A 529 -17.16 -20.00 18.75
N ALA A 530 -16.94 -18.68 18.67
CA ALA A 530 -17.55 -17.72 19.58
C ALA A 530 -19.04 -17.50 19.29
N ALA A 531 -19.84 -17.36 20.34
CA ALA A 531 -21.27 -17.05 20.24
C ALA A 531 -21.52 -15.64 19.71
N ASP A 532 -20.69 -14.67 20.10
CA ASP A 532 -20.69 -13.30 19.57
C ASP A 532 -19.26 -12.91 19.14
N PRO A 533 -18.99 -12.88 17.82
CA PRO A 533 -17.70 -12.48 17.28
C PRO A 533 -17.25 -11.07 17.67
N ALA A 534 -18.17 -10.16 18.03
CA ALA A 534 -17.84 -8.79 18.40
C ALA A 534 -17.17 -8.67 19.78
N LEU A 535 -17.27 -9.72 20.62
CA LEU A 535 -16.68 -9.74 21.96
C LEU A 535 -15.25 -10.28 21.99
N ILE A 536 -14.72 -10.75 20.86
CA ILE A 536 -13.35 -11.28 20.78
C ILE A 536 -12.38 -10.13 20.51
N ASP A 537 -11.31 -10.08 21.30
CA ASP A 537 -10.18 -9.16 21.12
C ASP A 537 -9.28 -9.62 19.95
N GLU A 538 -9.81 -9.57 18.73
CA GLU A 538 -9.16 -10.00 17.49
C GLU A 538 -9.01 -8.82 16.51
N ASN A 539 -8.04 -8.92 15.61
CA ASN A 539 -7.79 -7.94 14.58
C ASN A 539 -9.03 -7.72 13.70
N PRO A 540 -9.60 -6.50 13.66
CA PRO A 540 -10.80 -6.21 12.88
C PRO A 540 -10.66 -6.53 11.39
N ALA A 541 -9.44 -6.45 10.82
CA ALA A 541 -9.21 -6.82 9.42
C ALA A 541 -9.41 -8.32 9.20
N VAL A 542 -8.93 -9.16 10.11
CA VAL A 542 -9.13 -10.62 10.05
C VAL A 542 -10.61 -10.95 10.27
N THR A 543 -11.23 -10.35 11.30
CA THR A 543 -12.64 -10.57 11.63
C THR A 543 -13.56 -10.19 10.48
N THR A 544 -13.33 -9.05 9.84
CA THR A 544 -14.16 -8.56 8.73
C THR A 544 -14.10 -9.52 7.54
N LEU A 545 -12.90 -9.93 7.12
CA LEU A 545 -12.72 -10.87 5.99
C LEU A 545 -13.41 -12.22 6.21
N VAL A 546 -13.29 -12.78 7.41
CA VAL A 546 -13.90 -14.06 7.79
C VAL A 546 -15.43 -13.95 7.83
N LEU A 547 -15.96 -12.88 8.44
CA LEU A 547 -17.41 -12.68 8.56
C LEU A 547 -18.06 -12.31 7.23
N GLU A 548 -17.39 -11.53 6.37
CA GLU A 548 -17.85 -11.22 5.01
C GLU A 548 -17.93 -12.49 4.17
N ALA A 549 -16.89 -13.33 4.16
CA ALA A 549 -16.94 -14.61 3.45
C ALA A 549 -18.08 -15.51 3.97
N LYS A 550 -18.28 -15.57 5.31
CA LYS A 550 -19.39 -16.30 5.91
C LYS A 550 -20.76 -15.74 5.49
N LEU A 551 -20.92 -14.42 5.48
CA LEU A 551 -22.13 -13.75 5.00
C LEU A 551 -22.40 -14.13 3.54
N LYS A 552 -21.40 -14.02 2.66
CA LYS A 552 -21.54 -14.39 1.25
C LYS A 552 -21.89 -15.86 1.07
N LEU A 553 -21.28 -16.77 1.83
CA LEU A 553 -21.65 -18.20 1.81
C LEU A 553 -23.08 -18.45 2.27
N SER A 554 -23.56 -17.73 3.29
CA SER A 554 -24.95 -17.83 3.73
C SER A 554 -25.94 -17.32 2.68
N GLN A 555 -25.59 -16.23 1.97
CA GLN A 555 -26.38 -15.70 0.85
C GLN A 555 -26.45 -16.72 -0.29
N LEU A 556 -25.31 -17.32 -0.67
CA LEU A 556 -25.24 -18.36 -1.70
C LEU A 556 -26.06 -19.60 -1.31
N ALA A 557 -26.00 -20.03 -0.04
CA ALA A 557 -26.77 -21.17 0.46
C ALA A 557 -28.28 -20.91 0.44
N ALA A 558 -28.70 -19.66 0.68
CA ALA A 558 -30.08 -19.21 0.57
C ALA A 558 -30.54 -18.94 -0.88
N GLY A 559 -29.66 -19.10 -1.88
CA GLY A 559 -29.97 -18.83 -3.29
C GLY A 559 -30.15 -17.35 -3.62
N LEU A 560 -29.67 -16.45 -2.75
CA LEU A 560 -29.71 -15.00 -2.93
C LEU A 560 -28.63 -14.56 -3.90
N ASN A 561 -28.81 -13.38 -4.50
CA ASN A 561 -27.82 -12.76 -5.37
C ASN A 561 -26.80 -11.93 -4.57
N PHE A 562 -25.82 -11.31 -5.25
CA PHE A 562 -24.73 -10.56 -4.59
C PHE A 562 -25.21 -9.47 -3.61
N PHE A 563 -26.35 -8.84 -3.92
CA PHE A 563 -26.97 -7.78 -3.12
C PHE A 563 -27.83 -8.33 -1.97
N GLY A 564 -28.05 -9.66 -1.90
CA GLY A 564 -28.85 -10.30 -0.87
C GLY A 564 -30.34 -10.46 -1.23
N PHE A 565 -30.72 -10.33 -2.50
CA PHE A 565 -32.10 -10.50 -2.96
C PHE A 565 -32.32 -11.85 -3.64
N ALA A 566 -33.52 -12.41 -3.52
CA ALA A 566 -33.91 -13.61 -4.26
C ALA A 566 -34.13 -13.29 -5.76
N PRO A 567 -33.94 -14.26 -6.68
CA PRO A 567 -34.12 -14.03 -8.13
C PRO A 567 -35.53 -13.57 -8.54
N ASP A 568 -36.55 -13.85 -7.74
CA ASP A 568 -37.95 -13.50 -7.93
C ASP A 568 -38.42 -12.33 -7.05
N TYR A 569 -37.51 -11.70 -6.29
CA TYR A 569 -37.83 -10.56 -5.44
C TYR A 569 -38.38 -9.38 -6.26
N THR A 570 -39.48 -8.81 -5.77
CA THR A 570 -40.10 -7.62 -6.35
C THR A 570 -40.12 -6.49 -5.31
N PRO A 571 -39.54 -5.31 -5.60
CA PRO A 571 -39.49 -4.20 -4.65
C PRO A 571 -40.88 -3.56 -4.45
N PRO A 572 -41.16 -2.99 -3.27
CA PRO A 572 -42.42 -2.29 -2.97
C PRO A 572 -42.49 -0.85 -3.53
N PHE A 573 -41.49 -0.43 -4.30
CA PHE A 573 -41.38 0.92 -4.85
C PHE A 573 -41.65 0.92 -6.35
N SER A 574 -42.16 2.04 -6.86
CA SER A 574 -42.42 2.18 -8.29
C SER A 574 -41.13 2.22 -9.11
N PHE A 575 -41.19 1.74 -10.35
CA PHE A 575 -40.06 1.81 -11.29
C PHE A 575 -39.56 3.25 -11.48
N GLU A 576 -40.46 4.22 -11.62
CA GLU A 576 -40.10 5.63 -11.83
C GLU A 576 -39.30 6.20 -10.66
N TYR A 577 -39.71 5.91 -9.42
CA TYR A 577 -38.99 6.36 -8.24
C TYR A 577 -37.59 5.73 -8.13
N LEU A 578 -37.50 4.41 -8.33
CA LEU A 578 -36.23 3.69 -8.30
C LEU A 578 -35.30 4.16 -9.43
N GLN A 579 -35.83 4.42 -10.63
CA GLN A 579 -35.06 4.97 -11.74
C GLN A 579 -34.47 6.35 -11.39
N ASN A 580 -35.29 7.26 -10.87
CA ASN A 580 -34.83 8.59 -10.49
C ASN A 580 -33.78 8.53 -9.36
N THR A 581 -33.95 7.61 -8.41
CA THR A 581 -33.01 7.39 -7.31
C THR A 581 -31.70 6.77 -7.80
N ALA A 582 -31.74 5.80 -8.70
CA ALA A 582 -30.56 5.21 -9.33
C ALA A 582 -29.77 6.26 -10.13
N ARG A 583 -30.47 7.08 -10.95
CA ARG A 583 -29.85 8.20 -11.67
C ARG A 583 -29.23 9.22 -10.73
N TYR A 584 -29.87 9.51 -9.60
CA TYR A 584 -29.33 10.44 -8.59
C TYR A 584 -27.98 9.95 -8.07
N PHE A 585 -27.89 8.70 -7.61
CA PHE A 585 -26.64 8.16 -7.08
C PHE A 585 -25.56 7.99 -8.16
N ALA A 586 -25.93 7.50 -9.35
CA ALA A 586 -25.00 7.36 -10.47
C ALA A 586 -24.48 8.73 -10.94
N GLY A 587 -25.33 9.75 -10.97
CA GLY A 587 -24.93 11.12 -11.28
C GLY A 587 -23.96 11.71 -10.25
N HIS A 588 -24.15 11.44 -8.96
CA HIS A 588 -23.18 11.83 -7.91
C HIS A 588 -21.86 11.09 -8.05
N ALA A 589 -21.89 9.78 -8.34
CA ALA A 589 -20.68 9.00 -8.59
C ALA A 589 -19.88 9.56 -9.78
N SER A 590 -20.54 9.86 -10.90
CA SER A 590 -19.92 10.47 -12.09
C SER A 590 -19.31 11.85 -11.78
N GLN A 591 -20.03 12.73 -11.08
CA GLN A 591 -19.50 14.06 -10.69
C GLN A 591 -18.26 13.96 -9.78
N ILE A 592 -18.24 13.02 -8.84
CA ILE A 592 -17.10 12.82 -7.94
C ILE A 592 -15.94 12.15 -8.69
N GLU A 593 -16.22 11.25 -9.65
CA GLU A 593 -15.20 10.67 -10.53
C GLU A 593 -14.50 11.74 -11.37
N GLN A 594 -15.24 12.72 -11.90
CA GLN A 594 -14.64 13.87 -12.58
C GLN A 594 -13.73 14.69 -11.67
N ARG A 595 -14.11 14.87 -10.39
CA ARG A 595 -13.23 15.52 -9.39
C ARG A 595 -11.99 14.68 -9.09
N TYR A 596 -12.13 13.36 -8.99
CA TYR A 596 -11.00 12.44 -8.86
C TYR A 596 -10.01 12.64 -10.03
N ILE A 597 -10.49 12.63 -11.28
CA ILE A 597 -9.64 12.84 -12.47
C ILE A 597 -8.95 14.21 -12.39
N GLN A 598 -9.66 15.26 -11.99
CA GLN A 598 -9.08 16.59 -11.83
C GLN A 598 -8.00 16.64 -10.74
N TYR A 599 -8.24 16.04 -9.58
CA TYR A 599 -7.27 15.98 -8.48
C TYR A 599 -6.06 15.16 -8.87
N LYS A 600 -6.26 14.00 -9.51
CA LYS A 600 -5.18 13.14 -10.00
C LYS A 600 -4.32 13.85 -11.04
N SER A 601 -4.93 14.50 -12.03
CA SER A 601 -4.20 15.27 -13.06
C SER A 601 -3.41 16.45 -12.48
N THR A 602 -3.97 17.13 -11.47
CA THR A 602 -3.27 18.22 -10.76
C THR A 602 -2.10 17.68 -9.94
N ALA A 603 -2.28 16.53 -9.28
CA ALA A 603 -1.23 15.85 -8.53
C ALA A 603 -0.04 15.47 -9.43
N GLU A 604 -0.33 14.83 -10.57
CA GLU A 604 0.68 14.45 -11.57
C GLU A 604 1.43 15.68 -12.12
N SER A 605 0.72 16.78 -12.36
CA SER A 605 1.33 18.03 -12.83
C SER A 605 2.28 18.64 -11.79
N GLU A 606 1.90 18.67 -10.51
CA GLU A 606 2.76 19.14 -9.41
C GLU A 606 3.92 18.16 -9.15
N ALA A 607 3.70 16.85 -9.28
CA ALA A 607 4.75 15.83 -9.16
C ALA A 607 5.79 15.96 -10.29
N PHE A 608 5.34 16.15 -11.53
CA PHE A 608 6.22 16.41 -12.67
C PHE A 608 7.02 17.70 -12.48
N ARG A 609 6.37 18.77 -11.98
CA ARG A 609 7.05 20.03 -11.67
C ARG A 609 8.12 19.85 -10.61
N ARG A 610 7.85 19.07 -9.57
CA ARG A 610 8.83 18.70 -8.54
C ARG A 610 10.01 17.94 -9.15
N GLN A 611 9.75 16.96 -10.01
CA GLN A 611 10.78 16.19 -10.69
C GLN A 611 11.68 17.07 -11.56
N GLN A 612 11.12 18.04 -12.30
CA GLN A 612 11.90 19.00 -13.08
C GLN A 612 12.83 19.85 -12.19
N LEU A 613 12.35 20.32 -11.04
CA LEU A 613 13.19 21.07 -10.10
C LEU A 613 14.25 20.20 -9.44
N GLU A 614 13.94 18.94 -9.15
CA GLU A 614 14.92 17.98 -8.63
C GLU A 614 16.04 17.72 -9.65
N GLN A 615 15.70 17.54 -10.93
CA GLN A 615 16.68 17.44 -12.01
C GLN A 615 17.54 18.71 -12.13
N GLN A 616 16.93 19.90 -12.03
CA GLN A 616 17.68 21.16 -12.05
C GLN A 616 18.62 21.28 -10.85
N ALA A 617 18.18 20.87 -9.66
CA ALA A 617 19.01 20.87 -8.46
C ALA A 617 20.19 19.89 -8.58
N GLU A 618 19.97 18.70 -9.16
CA GLU A 618 21.04 17.73 -9.38
C GLU A 618 22.05 18.22 -10.45
N VAL A 619 21.57 18.82 -11.55
CA VAL A 619 22.46 19.46 -12.53
C VAL A 619 23.29 20.58 -11.90
N ALA A 620 22.68 21.40 -11.05
CA ALA A 620 23.39 22.44 -10.32
C ALA A 620 24.45 21.84 -9.36
N ARG A 621 24.13 20.76 -8.66
CA ARG A 621 25.08 20.01 -7.81
C ARG A 621 26.27 19.48 -8.61
N GLN A 622 26.03 18.85 -9.75
CA GLN A 622 27.11 18.35 -10.62
C GLN A 622 27.96 19.50 -11.20
N THR A 623 27.35 20.65 -11.46
CA THR A 623 28.05 21.87 -11.90
C THR A 623 29.03 22.36 -10.83
N VAL A 624 28.66 22.32 -9.54
CA VAL A 624 29.58 22.65 -8.44
C VAL A 624 30.80 21.73 -8.44
N ILE A 625 30.59 20.42 -8.57
CA ILE A 625 31.68 19.43 -8.62
C ILE A 625 32.60 19.68 -9.83
N LEU A 626 32.01 20.00 -10.98
CA LEU A 626 32.75 20.33 -12.20
C LEU A 626 33.63 21.58 -11.99
N GLU A 627 33.08 22.66 -11.42
CA GLU A 627 33.83 23.89 -11.16
C GLU A 627 34.93 23.69 -10.11
N GLN A 628 34.71 22.83 -9.09
CA GLN A 628 35.76 22.45 -8.13
C GLN A 628 36.93 21.71 -8.81
N ARG A 629 36.64 20.83 -9.77
CA ARG A 629 37.68 20.21 -10.61
C ARG A 629 38.41 21.26 -11.45
N GLY A 630 37.69 22.27 -11.95
CA GLY A 630 38.28 23.42 -12.65
C GLY A 630 39.26 24.24 -11.79
N VAL A 631 38.97 24.43 -10.49
CA VAL A 631 39.93 25.04 -9.55
C VAL A 631 41.18 24.18 -9.40
N THR A 632 41.02 22.86 -9.32
CA THR A 632 42.15 21.92 -9.24
C THR A 632 43.02 21.97 -10.51
N GLU A 633 42.40 22.05 -11.68
CA GLU A 633 43.09 22.24 -12.96
C GLU A 633 43.85 23.58 -13.02
N ALA A 634 43.21 24.68 -12.60
CA ALA A 634 43.85 25.98 -12.52
C ALA A 634 45.05 25.99 -11.56
N GLN A 635 44.96 25.25 -10.44
CA GLN A 635 46.08 25.06 -9.51
C GLN A 635 47.25 24.35 -10.18
N ARG A 636 47.00 23.26 -10.94
CA ARG A 636 48.06 22.60 -11.73
C ARG A 636 48.67 23.54 -12.78
N GLY A 637 47.87 24.46 -13.33
CA GLY A 637 48.37 25.50 -14.24
C GLY A 637 49.37 26.45 -13.58
N ILE A 638 49.20 26.78 -12.29
CA ILE A 638 50.18 27.54 -11.51
C ILE A 638 51.47 26.74 -11.34
N ASP A 639 51.37 25.45 -11.03
CA ASP A 639 52.54 24.58 -10.86
C ASP A 639 53.38 24.51 -12.16
N VAL A 640 52.73 24.40 -13.33
CA VAL A 640 53.39 24.43 -14.64
C VAL A 640 54.03 25.81 -14.93
N ALA A 641 53.37 26.91 -14.56
CA ALA A 641 53.94 28.25 -14.71
C ALA A 641 55.16 28.47 -13.81
N ASN A 642 55.14 27.94 -12.59
CA ASN A 642 56.28 27.95 -11.67
C ASN A 642 57.46 27.14 -12.21
N GLN A 643 57.21 25.96 -12.78
CA GLN A 643 58.26 25.17 -13.45
C GLN A 643 58.88 25.94 -14.64
N SER A 644 58.05 26.68 -15.38
CA SER A 644 58.50 27.52 -16.50
C SER A 644 59.36 28.69 -16.03
N LEU A 645 59.03 29.31 -14.89
CA LEU A 645 59.86 30.35 -14.25
C LEU A 645 61.21 29.78 -13.80
N ASN A 646 61.21 28.63 -13.11
CA ASN A 646 62.44 27.97 -12.68
C ASN A 646 63.35 27.66 -13.88
N TYR A 647 62.79 27.16 -14.98
CA TYR A 647 63.54 26.93 -16.21
C TYR A 647 64.13 28.23 -16.80
N ALA A 648 63.36 29.31 -16.85
CA ALA A 648 63.85 30.61 -17.33
C ALA A 648 64.97 31.18 -16.45
N GLN A 649 64.88 31.00 -15.12
CA GLN A 649 65.93 31.40 -14.17
C GLN A 649 67.22 30.59 -14.37
N VAL A 650 67.12 29.28 -14.61
CA VAL A 650 68.28 28.44 -14.93
C VAL A 650 68.92 28.89 -16.25
N GLN A 651 68.13 29.23 -17.27
CA GLN A 651 68.66 29.79 -18.53
C GLN A 651 69.39 31.12 -18.33
N GLN A 652 68.87 32.00 -17.48
CA GLN A 652 69.53 33.26 -17.13
C GLN A 652 70.87 33.00 -16.39
N GLN A 653 70.87 32.08 -15.42
CA GLN A 653 72.09 31.72 -14.68
C GLN A 653 73.14 31.12 -15.61
N ASN A 654 72.74 30.22 -16.52
CA ASN A 654 73.66 29.63 -17.50
C ASN A 654 74.22 30.70 -18.45
N ALA A 655 73.39 31.63 -18.94
CA ALA A 655 73.84 32.72 -19.80
C ALA A 655 74.83 33.67 -19.09
N ALA A 656 74.56 33.98 -17.81
CA ALA A 656 75.46 34.78 -16.99
C ALA A 656 76.78 34.06 -16.71
N ALA A 657 76.73 32.76 -16.37
CA ALA A 657 77.91 31.93 -16.19
C ALA A 657 78.76 31.86 -17.46
N SER A 658 78.16 31.65 -18.64
CA SER A 658 78.89 31.65 -19.92
C SER A 658 79.56 33.00 -20.23
N ARG A 659 78.92 34.13 -19.89
CA ARG A 659 79.52 35.46 -20.01
C ARG A 659 80.72 35.62 -19.07
N ASP A 660 80.58 35.18 -17.83
CA ASP A 660 81.63 35.32 -16.81
C ASP A 660 82.83 34.39 -17.09
N GLU A 661 82.59 33.15 -17.53
CA GLU A 661 83.62 32.22 -18.03
C GLU A 661 84.39 32.81 -19.22
N PHE A 662 83.68 33.40 -20.18
CA PHE A 662 84.31 34.09 -21.31
C PHE A 662 85.14 35.29 -20.85
N ASN A 663 84.63 36.12 -19.93
CA ASN A 663 85.35 37.28 -19.40
C ASN A 663 86.62 36.90 -18.63
N ASN A 664 86.62 35.77 -17.94
CA ASN A 664 87.80 35.28 -17.22
C ASN A 664 88.88 34.78 -18.18
N ALA A 665 88.51 34.10 -19.28
CA ALA A 665 89.46 33.52 -20.22
C ALA A 665 89.91 34.49 -21.35
N ARG A 666 89.11 35.49 -21.71
CA ARG A 666 89.35 36.34 -22.91
C ARG A 666 90.67 37.11 -22.85
N TRP A 667 91.14 37.52 -21.67
CA TRP A 667 92.39 38.26 -21.55
C TRP A 667 93.62 37.35 -21.70
N GLU A 668 93.54 36.14 -21.17
CA GLU A 668 94.57 35.11 -21.34
C GLU A 668 94.64 34.63 -22.81
N LEU A 669 93.49 34.42 -23.46
CA LEU A 669 93.43 34.09 -24.88
C LEU A 669 94.00 35.20 -25.78
N LEU A 670 93.77 36.47 -25.42
CA LEU A 670 94.39 37.61 -26.11
C LEU A 670 95.91 37.60 -25.94
N GLU A 671 96.41 37.35 -24.74
CA GLU A 671 97.84 37.24 -24.49
C GLU A 671 98.45 36.09 -25.30
N LEU A 672 97.86 34.89 -25.26
CA LEU A 672 98.30 33.73 -26.03
C LEU A 672 98.26 33.97 -27.54
N SER A 673 97.21 34.58 -28.10
CA SER A 673 97.12 34.86 -29.54
C SER A 673 98.17 35.87 -30.00
N THR A 674 98.44 36.90 -29.18
CA THR A 674 99.47 37.90 -29.47
C THR A 674 100.88 37.32 -29.36
N LEU A 675 101.11 36.40 -28.43
CA LEU A 675 102.37 35.67 -28.28
C LEU A 675 102.60 34.66 -29.42
N GLU A 676 101.57 33.91 -29.84
CA GLU A 676 101.63 32.99 -30.98
C GLU A 676 101.91 33.74 -32.29
N ALA A 677 101.20 34.84 -32.56
CA ALA A 677 101.43 35.68 -33.72
C ALA A 677 102.84 36.31 -33.73
N TRP A 678 103.37 36.65 -32.55
CA TRP A 678 104.74 37.14 -32.39
C TRP A 678 105.78 36.03 -32.62
N ALA A 679 105.56 34.84 -32.06
CA ALA A 679 106.46 33.69 -32.15
C ALA A 679 106.50 33.06 -33.55
N GLY A 680 105.35 32.92 -34.22
CA GLY A 680 105.25 32.44 -35.61
C GLY A 680 105.91 33.37 -36.63
N ALA A 681 106.18 34.63 -36.25
CA ALA A 681 106.90 35.61 -37.05
C ALA A 681 108.37 35.82 -36.58
N SER A 682 108.86 35.06 -35.59
CA SER A 682 110.17 35.25 -34.95
C SER A 682 111.34 34.53 -35.64
N SER A 683 111.07 33.62 -36.58
CA SER A 683 112.10 32.80 -37.26
C SER A 683 112.64 33.41 -38.56
N VAL A 684 112.53 34.73 -38.75
CA VAL A 684 112.94 35.40 -39.99
C VAL A 684 114.05 36.42 -39.71
N ASP A 685 115.06 36.47 -40.57
CA ASP A 685 116.27 37.29 -40.47
C ASP A 685 115.97 38.78 -40.18
N ARG A 686 116.93 39.47 -39.56
CA ARG A 686 116.83 40.86 -39.03
C ARG A 686 116.41 41.95 -40.05
N ASP A 687 116.28 41.60 -41.33
CA ASP A 687 115.99 42.53 -42.44
C ASP A 687 114.58 42.38 -43.06
N ASP A 688 113.71 41.48 -42.55
CA ASP A 688 112.39 41.26 -43.15
C ASP A 688 111.29 42.20 -42.59
N GLN A 689 111.00 43.27 -43.34
CA GLN A 689 110.10 44.37 -42.98
C GLN A 689 108.77 44.28 -43.74
N VAL A 690 107.65 44.74 -43.15
CA VAL A 690 106.32 44.71 -43.79
C VAL A 690 105.82 46.12 -44.04
N LYS A 691 105.44 46.39 -45.29
CA LYS A 691 104.68 47.58 -45.69
C LYS A 691 103.22 47.17 -45.89
N LEU A 692 102.37 47.51 -44.93
CA LEU A 692 100.94 47.20 -44.99
C LEU A 692 100.14 48.46 -44.63
N THR A 693 99.22 48.86 -45.51
CA THR A 693 98.26 49.93 -45.26
C THR A 693 96.87 49.29 -45.21
N ILE A 694 96.16 49.45 -44.09
CA ILE A 694 94.78 48.98 -43.91
C ILE A 694 93.88 50.19 -43.70
N SER A 695 92.65 50.12 -44.21
CA SER A 695 91.64 51.16 -44.05
C SER A 695 91.34 51.48 -42.57
N ASN A 696 91.31 52.77 -42.22
CA ASN A 696 91.05 53.34 -40.89
C ASN A 696 92.14 53.18 -39.81
N TYR A 697 93.39 52.81 -40.16
CA TYR A 697 94.52 52.76 -39.22
C TYR A 697 95.80 53.45 -39.77
N GLY A 698 96.74 53.75 -38.86
CA GLY A 698 98.03 54.39 -39.17
C GLY A 698 99.00 53.51 -39.98
N TYR A 699 99.94 54.17 -40.67
CA TYR A 699 100.87 53.55 -41.63
C TYR A 699 102.12 52.96 -40.95
N TYR A 700 102.37 51.65 -41.10
CA TYR A 700 103.62 51.02 -40.64
C TYR A 700 104.76 51.30 -41.64
N ASN A 701 105.89 51.87 -41.16
CA ASN A 701 107.03 52.25 -42.01
C ASN A 701 108.26 51.35 -41.81
N THR A 702 109.11 51.31 -42.83
CA THR A 702 110.29 50.43 -42.96
C THR A 702 111.45 50.78 -42.03
N GLU A 703 111.47 51.95 -41.41
CA GLU A 703 112.63 52.39 -40.62
C GLU A 703 112.49 52.16 -39.12
N SER A 704 111.32 51.73 -38.59
CA SER A 704 111.12 51.72 -37.13
C SER A 704 110.34 50.56 -36.52
N THR A 705 109.65 49.70 -37.29
CA THR A 705 108.79 48.65 -36.70
C THR A 705 108.95 47.28 -37.36
N ARG A 706 109.26 46.25 -36.57
CA ARG A 706 109.53 44.87 -37.03
C ARG A 706 108.23 44.12 -37.39
N ARG A 707 108.30 43.18 -38.35
CA ARG A 707 107.15 42.34 -38.82
C ARG A 707 106.39 41.68 -37.67
N ASN A 708 107.10 41.14 -36.69
CA ASN A 708 106.52 40.48 -35.51
C ASN A 708 105.74 41.46 -34.60
N VAL A 709 106.11 42.74 -34.56
CA VAL A 709 105.38 43.78 -33.81
C VAL A 709 104.07 44.12 -34.54
N VAL A 710 104.13 44.27 -35.87
CA VAL A 710 102.94 44.54 -36.71
C VAL A 710 101.92 43.39 -36.65
N LEU A 711 102.38 42.14 -36.79
CA LEU A 711 101.49 40.97 -36.70
C LEU A 711 100.91 40.77 -35.30
N LYS A 712 101.69 41.05 -34.24
CA LYS A 712 101.21 41.05 -32.86
C LYS A 712 100.08 42.08 -32.65
N GLU A 713 100.25 43.30 -33.16
CA GLU A 713 99.26 44.38 -33.03
C GLU A 713 97.98 44.08 -33.82
N LEU A 714 98.10 43.59 -35.06
CA LEU A 714 96.94 43.18 -35.86
C LEU A 714 96.20 41.97 -35.28
N ALA A 715 96.93 41.00 -34.70
CA ALA A 715 96.33 39.89 -33.96
C ALA A 715 95.60 40.38 -32.70
N ALA A 716 96.19 41.31 -31.94
CA ALA A 716 95.55 41.93 -30.78
C ALA A 716 94.24 42.62 -31.18
N GLN A 717 94.25 43.44 -32.24
CA GLN A 717 93.06 44.15 -32.72
C GLN A 717 91.97 43.19 -33.23
N ARG A 718 92.33 42.17 -34.02
CA ARG A 718 91.37 41.17 -34.50
C ARG A 718 90.74 40.42 -33.32
N THR A 719 91.55 39.98 -32.36
CA THR A 719 91.08 39.24 -31.19
C THR A 719 90.20 40.13 -30.29
N LEU A 720 90.56 41.40 -30.08
CA LEU A 720 89.72 42.37 -29.37
C LEU A 720 88.37 42.56 -30.05
N LEU A 721 88.32 42.78 -31.37
CA LEU A 721 87.08 42.93 -32.12
C LEU A 721 86.20 41.68 -32.01
N THR A 722 86.78 40.48 -32.17
CA THR A 722 86.06 39.21 -31.99
C THR A 722 85.54 39.06 -30.57
N HIS A 723 86.35 39.41 -29.57
CA HIS A 723 85.92 39.35 -28.18
C HIS A 723 84.79 40.33 -27.87
N ASP A 724 84.82 41.54 -28.43
CA ASP A 724 83.77 42.54 -28.23
C ASP A 724 82.46 42.12 -28.91
N LEU A 725 82.53 41.48 -30.08
CA LEU A 725 81.36 40.92 -30.75
C LEU A 725 80.75 39.73 -29.96
N GLU A 726 81.59 38.85 -29.41
CA GLU A 726 81.11 37.72 -28.61
C GLU A 726 80.60 38.17 -27.23
N ALA A 727 81.25 39.14 -26.59
CA ALA A 727 80.76 39.78 -25.37
C ALA A 727 79.39 40.42 -25.60
N ALA A 728 79.23 41.22 -26.67
CA ALA A 728 77.95 41.81 -27.05
C ALA A 728 76.89 40.77 -27.43
N ARG A 729 77.29 39.57 -27.90
CA ARG A 729 76.36 38.45 -28.14
C ARG A 729 75.91 37.83 -26.82
N LEU A 730 76.84 37.58 -25.89
CA LEU A 730 76.54 37.01 -24.57
C LEU A 730 75.73 37.97 -23.71
N ASP A 731 76.00 39.28 -23.76
CA ASP A 731 75.20 40.30 -23.08
C ASP A 731 73.75 40.32 -23.62
N ARG A 732 73.57 40.27 -24.94
CA ARG A 732 72.23 40.12 -25.54
C ARG A 732 71.55 38.80 -25.14
N ALA A 733 72.31 37.71 -24.97
CA ALA A 733 71.78 36.44 -24.51
C ALA A 733 71.30 36.51 -23.05
N VAL A 734 72.04 37.21 -22.18
CA VAL A 734 71.63 37.50 -20.79
C VAL A 734 70.37 38.39 -20.76
N GLU A 735 70.34 39.47 -21.55
CA GLU A 735 69.17 40.34 -21.67
C GLU A 735 67.93 39.58 -22.18
N ALA A 736 68.09 38.72 -23.19
CA ALA A 736 67.01 37.87 -23.69
C ALA A 736 66.53 36.86 -22.64
N ALA A 737 67.44 36.21 -21.91
CA ALA A 737 67.10 35.31 -20.81
C ALA A 737 66.34 36.04 -19.69
N GLN A 738 66.75 37.26 -19.36
CA GLN A 738 66.08 38.10 -18.38
C GLN A 738 64.68 38.54 -18.84
N ALA A 739 64.49 38.82 -20.13
CA ALA A 739 63.17 39.06 -20.70
C ALA A 739 62.27 37.82 -20.60
N TYR A 740 62.80 36.60 -20.79
CA TYR A 740 62.05 35.36 -20.59
C TYR A 740 61.61 35.16 -19.13
N VAL A 741 62.44 35.53 -18.15
CA VAL A 741 62.04 35.56 -16.72
C VAL A 741 60.87 36.52 -16.50
N GLY A 742 60.89 37.70 -17.13
CA GLY A 742 59.79 38.66 -17.10
C GLY A 742 58.48 38.09 -17.67
N VAL A 743 58.55 37.40 -18.81
CA VAL A 743 57.40 36.73 -19.44
C VAL A 743 56.86 35.61 -18.54
N ALA A 744 57.73 34.75 -17.99
CA ALA A 744 57.32 33.66 -17.11
C ALA A 744 56.67 34.17 -15.81
N THR A 745 57.16 35.29 -15.25
CA THR A 745 56.56 35.94 -14.09
C THR A 745 55.15 36.47 -14.40
N ALA A 746 54.96 37.07 -15.58
CA ALA A 746 53.63 37.51 -16.02
C ALA A 746 52.67 36.32 -16.24
N GLN A 747 53.18 35.17 -16.71
CA GLN A 747 52.39 33.94 -16.86
C GLN A 747 51.89 33.40 -15.51
N ILE A 748 52.70 33.49 -14.44
CA ILE A 748 52.25 33.15 -13.08
C ILE A 748 51.11 34.07 -12.64
N GLY A 749 51.24 35.39 -12.84
CA GLY A 749 50.16 36.34 -12.53
C GLY A 749 48.87 36.01 -13.29
N GLN A 750 48.96 35.61 -14.56
CA GLN A 750 47.82 35.15 -15.35
C GLN A 750 47.22 33.86 -14.79
N ALA A 751 48.04 32.87 -14.40
CA ALA A 751 47.59 31.60 -13.83
C ALA A 751 46.88 31.81 -12.47
N GLN A 752 47.42 32.69 -11.62
CA GLN A 752 46.78 33.09 -10.37
C GLN A 752 45.43 33.77 -10.58
N ALA A 753 45.32 34.68 -11.56
CA ALA A 753 44.05 35.30 -11.92
C ALA A 753 43.01 34.27 -12.42
N ARG A 754 43.44 33.26 -13.21
CA ARG A 754 42.57 32.15 -13.64
C ARG A 754 42.06 31.34 -12.45
N LYS A 755 42.91 31.06 -11.46
CA LYS A 755 42.48 30.40 -10.22
C LYS A 755 41.43 31.22 -9.46
N ALA A 756 41.67 32.51 -9.25
CA ALA A 756 40.70 33.37 -8.55
C ALA A 756 39.34 33.43 -9.28
N VAL A 757 39.34 33.46 -10.62
CA VAL A 757 38.11 33.37 -11.43
C VAL A 757 37.42 32.02 -11.24
N ALA A 758 38.17 30.91 -11.24
CA ALA A 758 37.62 29.57 -11.01
C ALA A 758 37.00 29.44 -9.61
N GLU A 759 37.65 29.97 -8.57
CA GLU A 759 37.10 30.02 -7.21
C GLU A 759 35.79 30.82 -7.13
N GLN A 760 35.68 31.91 -7.87
CA GLN A 760 34.45 32.68 -7.95
C GLN A 760 33.33 31.92 -8.70
N ARG A 761 33.67 31.14 -9.74
CA ARG A 761 32.70 30.27 -10.43
C ARG A 761 32.14 29.20 -9.49
N VAL A 762 32.98 28.61 -8.63
CA VAL A 762 32.50 27.68 -7.58
C VAL A 762 31.47 28.34 -6.67
N LYS A 763 31.71 29.59 -6.22
CA LYS A 763 30.75 30.33 -5.38
C LYS A 763 29.43 30.61 -6.09
N ILE A 764 29.49 30.97 -7.37
CA ILE A 764 28.28 31.20 -8.19
C ILE A 764 27.50 29.90 -8.38
N ALA A 765 28.19 28.81 -8.72
CA ALA A 765 27.57 27.49 -8.86
C ALA A 765 26.93 27.01 -7.54
N ALA A 766 27.59 27.25 -6.40
CA ALA A 766 27.04 26.92 -5.08
C ALA A 766 25.78 27.75 -4.74
N LEU A 767 25.74 29.02 -5.15
CA LEU A 767 24.54 29.84 -4.98
C LEU A 767 23.38 29.35 -5.86
N GLN A 768 23.67 28.97 -7.11
CA GLN A 768 22.67 28.39 -8.02
C GLN A 768 22.14 27.06 -7.49
N GLN A 769 23.01 26.19 -6.96
CA GLN A 769 22.61 24.95 -6.29
C GLN A 769 21.65 25.25 -5.14
N LYS A 770 22.03 26.17 -4.23
CA LYS A 770 21.19 26.54 -3.09
C LYS A 770 19.82 27.07 -3.53
N GLN A 771 19.76 27.95 -4.53
CA GLN A 771 18.49 28.47 -5.05
C GLN A 771 17.63 27.37 -5.69
N ALA A 772 18.23 26.42 -6.41
CA ALA A 772 17.52 25.30 -6.99
C ALA A 772 16.94 24.38 -5.90
N GLU A 773 17.69 24.12 -4.83
CA GLU A 773 17.24 23.35 -3.66
C GLU A 773 16.11 24.08 -2.90
N GLU A 774 16.24 25.38 -2.66
CA GLU A 774 15.19 26.19 -2.00
C GLU A 774 13.89 26.23 -2.83
N ASN A 775 13.97 26.34 -4.16
CA ASN A 775 12.81 26.29 -5.04
C ASN A 775 12.09 24.93 -5.00
N ARG A 776 12.86 23.84 -4.94
CA ARG A 776 12.32 22.48 -4.76
C ARG A 776 11.63 22.36 -3.40
N ASP A 777 12.30 22.76 -2.33
CA ASP A 777 11.79 22.63 -0.96
C ASP A 777 10.53 23.49 -0.74
N PHE A 778 10.47 24.66 -1.38
CA PHE A 778 9.27 25.49 -1.38
C PHE A 778 8.04 24.76 -1.97
N LEU A 779 8.19 23.98 -3.05
CA LEU A 779 7.08 23.18 -3.59
C LEU A 779 6.59 22.12 -2.58
N ASP A 780 7.50 21.51 -1.83
CA ASP A 780 7.16 20.49 -0.83
C ASP A 780 6.46 21.11 0.40
N MET A 781 6.77 22.36 0.74
CA MET A 781 6.18 23.09 1.89
C MET A 781 4.83 23.76 1.58
N ARG A 782 4.42 23.87 0.32
CA ARG A 782 3.11 24.42 -0.03
C ARG A 782 1.99 23.52 0.50
N GLU A 783 0.90 24.12 0.98
CA GLU A 783 -0.29 23.40 1.45
C GLU A 783 -0.81 22.43 0.36
N PHE A 784 -1.03 22.94 -0.85
CA PHE A 784 -1.42 22.16 -2.02
C PHE A 784 -0.20 21.52 -2.73
N SER A 785 0.51 20.67 -2.00
CA SER A 785 1.58 19.84 -2.55
C SER A 785 1.01 18.67 -3.38
N ALA A 786 1.85 18.03 -4.20
CA ALA A 786 1.47 16.83 -4.96
C ALA A 786 0.86 15.75 -4.05
N ARG A 787 1.41 15.59 -2.83
CA ARG A 787 0.92 14.64 -1.82
C ARG A 787 -0.54 14.90 -1.45
N LEU A 788 -0.90 16.14 -1.10
CA LEU A 788 -2.27 16.46 -0.70
C LEU A 788 -3.26 16.18 -1.85
N TRP A 789 -2.88 16.50 -3.09
CA TRP A 789 -3.72 16.22 -4.25
C TRP A 789 -3.94 14.71 -4.48
N TYR A 790 -2.91 13.87 -4.29
CA TYR A 790 -3.09 12.42 -4.32
C TYR A 790 -3.96 11.91 -3.18
N GLU A 791 -3.80 12.43 -1.95
CA GLU A 791 -4.66 12.09 -0.81
C GLU A 791 -6.13 12.46 -1.09
N LEU A 792 -6.39 13.65 -1.64
CA LEU A 792 -7.74 14.08 -2.06
C LEU A 792 -8.31 13.19 -3.19
N ALA A 793 -7.47 12.81 -4.15
CA ALA A 793 -7.87 11.90 -5.23
C ALA A 793 -8.29 10.53 -4.65
N GLN A 794 -7.51 9.92 -3.77
CA GLN A 794 -7.87 8.66 -3.12
C GLN A 794 -9.20 8.74 -2.35
N GLN A 795 -9.43 9.82 -1.60
CA GLN A 795 -10.70 10.01 -0.90
C GLN A 795 -11.88 10.15 -1.87
N ALA A 796 -11.71 10.94 -2.94
CA ALA A 796 -12.73 11.06 -3.98
C ALA A 796 -13.04 9.70 -4.63
N ARG A 797 -12.01 8.89 -4.91
CA ARG A 797 -12.15 7.53 -5.48
C ARG A 797 -12.99 6.61 -4.59
N ARG A 798 -12.71 6.58 -3.27
CA ARG A 798 -13.49 5.79 -2.30
C ARG A 798 -14.95 6.22 -2.23
N ILE A 799 -15.20 7.54 -2.28
CA ILE A 799 -16.56 8.08 -2.28
C ILE A 799 -17.29 7.71 -3.58
N THR A 800 -16.63 7.81 -4.74
CA THR A 800 -17.18 7.36 -6.03
C THR A 800 -17.58 5.89 -5.98
N GLN A 801 -16.71 5.00 -5.51
CA GLN A 801 -17.00 3.57 -5.41
C GLN A 801 -18.24 3.30 -4.54
N ARG A 802 -18.34 3.96 -3.38
CA ARG A 802 -19.50 3.82 -2.49
C ARG A 802 -20.80 4.26 -3.16
N TYR A 803 -20.82 5.40 -3.84
CA TYR A 803 -22.02 5.86 -4.56
C TYR A 803 -22.35 4.97 -5.76
N LEU A 804 -21.34 4.41 -6.43
CA LEU A 804 -21.54 3.49 -7.55
C LEU A 804 -22.14 2.15 -7.07
N ASP A 805 -21.70 1.62 -5.92
CA ASP A 805 -22.30 0.43 -5.32
C ASP A 805 -23.77 0.68 -4.92
N MET A 806 -24.07 1.82 -4.30
CA MET A 806 -25.45 2.21 -4.01
C MET A 806 -26.28 2.36 -5.30
N ALA A 807 -25.73 2.99 -6.33
CA ALA A 807 -26.41 3.18 -7.60
C ALA A 807 -26.69 1.85 -8.30
N THR A 808 -25.75 0.91 -8.27
CA THR A 808 -25.91 -0.41 -8.90
C THR A 808 -26.94 -1.28 -8.18
N GLU A 809 -26.97 -1.26 -6.85
CA GLU A 809 -28.01 -1.94 -6.06
C GLU A 809 -29.40 -1.39 -6.36
N ILE A 810 -29.57 -0.06 -6.35
CA ILE A 810 -30.88 0.56 -6.66
C ILE A 810 -31.25 0.36 -8.14
N ALA A 811 -30.29 0.37 -9.07
CA ALA A 811 -30.55 0.06 -10.47
C ALA A 811 -30.99 -1.39 -10.67
N PHE A 812 -30.44 -2.34 -9.91
CA PHE A 812 -30.95 -3.70 -9.88
C PHE A 812 -32.42 -3.75 -9.42
N LEU A 813 -32.77 -3.05 -8.33
CA LEU A 813 -34.16 -2.96 -7.88
C LEU A 813 -35.06 -2.29 -8.94
N MET A 814 -34.57 -1.25 -9.62
CA MET A 814 -35.26 -0.60 -10.73
C MET A 814 -35.54 -1.60 -11.86
N GLU A 815 -34.56 -2.43 -12.26
CA GLU A 815 -34.76 -3.48 -13.26
C GLU A 815 -35.85 -4.47 -12.83
N ARG A 816 -35.87 -4.87 -11.55
CA ARG A 816 -36.93 -5.73 -11.01
C ARG A 816 -38.30 -5.06 -11.04
N ALA A 817 -38.41 -3.81 -10.61
CA ALA A 817 -39.66 -3.05 -10.66
C ALA A 817 -40.15 -2.90 -12.11
N TYR A 818 -39.25 -2.61 -13.04
CA TYR A 818 -39.57 -2.50 -14.47
C TYR A 818 -40.17 -3.79 -15.02
N ASN A 819 -39.51 -4.92 -14.77
CA ASN A 819 -39.97 -6.24 -15.20
C ASN A 819 -41.26 -6.67 -14.46
N ALA A 820 -41.40 -6.23 -13.21
CA ALA A 820 -42.60 -6.43 -12.41
C ALA A 820 -43.79 -5.71 -13.02
N GLU A 821 -43.68 -4.42 -13.35
CA GLU A 821 -44.76 -3.57 -13.88
C GLU A 821 -45.10 -3.90 -15.35
N THR A 822 -44.09 -3.98 -16.21
CA THR A 822 -44.27 -4.15 -17.66
C THR A 822 -44.46 -5.60 -18.09
N GLY A 823 -44.07 -6.56 -17.24
CA GLY A 823 -44.06 -7.98 -17.62
C GLY A 823 -43.02 -8.33 -18.68
N ARG A 824 -42.09 -7.41 -18.96
CA ARG A 824 -40.94 -7.64 -19.82
C ARG A 824 -39.83 -8.30 -19.00
N GLY A 825 -38.87 -8.92 -19.67
CA GLY A 825 -37.71 -9.58 -19.05
C GLY A 825 -36.41 -8.91 -19.47
N LEU A 826 -36.37 -7.57 -19.43
CA LEU A 826 -35.18 -6.81 -19.82
C LEU A 826 -34.14 -6.93 -18.69
N ALA A 827 -32.95 -7.44 -19.03
CA ALA A 827 -31.84 -7.64 -18.10
C ALA A 827 -30.60 -6.91 -18.63
N ALA A 828 -30.50 -5.63 -18.32
CA ALA A 828 -29.44 -4.75 -18.82
C ALA A 828 -28.44 -4.35 -17.73
N ILE A 829 -28.88 -4.32 -16.46
CA ILE A 829 -28.03 -3.89 -15.35
C ILE A 829 -26.99 -4.96 -15.02
N ARG A 830 -25.72 -4.56 -14.96
CA ARG A 830 -24.61 -5.40 -14.48
C ARG A 830 -24.49 -5.31 -12.96
N TYR A 831 -23.94 -6.34 -12.33
CA TYR A 831 -23.67 -6.28 -10.88
C TYR A 831 -22.27 -5.73 -10.58
N ASP A 832 -21.47 -5.54 -11.62
CA ASP A 832 -20.16 -4.90 -11.56
C ASP A 832 -20.05 -3.82 -12.65
N TYR A 833 -19.95 -2.58 -12.18
CA TYR A 833 -19.61 -1.41 -12.99
C TYR A 833 -18.29 -0.78 -12.55
N GLN A 834 -17.63 -1.33 -11.52
CA GLN A 834 -16.36 -0.83 -11.02
C GLN A 834 -15.22 -1.26 -11.93
N SER A 835 -15.25 -2.51 -12.41
CA SER A 835 -14.25 -3.04 -13.33
C SER A 835 -14.53 -2.59 -14.77
N THR A 836 -13.75 -1.65 -15.30
CA THR A 836 -13.85 -1.20 -16.69
C THR A 836 -12.52 -1.29 -17.42
N ALA A 837 -12.57 -1.48 -18.74
CA ALA A 837 -11.37 -1.50 -19.59
C ALA A 837 -10.60 -0.17 -19.58
N SER A 838 -11.25 0.93 -19.18
CA SER A 838 -10.67 2.27 -19.08
C SER A 838 -10.01 2.51 -17.71
N GLY A 839 -9.34 1.49 -17.15
CA GLY A 839 -8.69 1.58 -15.84
C GLY A 839 -9.68 1.81 -14.69
N ASN A 840 -10.82 1.12 -14.71
CA ASN A 840 -11.87 1.24 -13.69
C ASN A 840 -12.51 2.65 -13.60
N LEU A 841 -12.54 3.39 -14.71
CA LEU A 841 -13.23 4.69 -14.85
C LEU A 841 -14.49 4.55 -15.72
N MET A 842 -15.37 5.54 -15.67
CA MET A 842 -16.64 5.61 -16.41
C MET A 842 -17.68 4.58 -15.99
N GLY A 843 -17.49 3.90 -14.86
CA GLY A 843 -18.46 2.93 -14.35
C GLY A 843 -19.85 3.54 -14.15
N ALA A 844 -19.91 4.76 -13.62
CA ALA A 844 -21.14 5.50 -13.38
C ALA A 844 -21.85 5.91 -14.68
N ASP A 845 -21.10 6.39 -15.69
CA ASP A 845 -21.67 6.80 -16.97
C ASP A 845 -22.22 5.61 -17.76
N LEU A 846 -21.52 4.47 -17.69
CA LEU A 846 -22.01 3.21 -18.24
C LEU A 846 -23.29 2.74 -17.56
N LEU A 847 -23.38 2.87 -16.23
CA LEU A 847 -24.60 2.55 -15.49
C LEU A 847 -25.75 3.48 -15.88
N LEU A 848 -25.49 4.79 -16.04
CA LEU A 848 -26.50 5.75 -16.50
C LEU A 848 -27.04 5.38 -17.89
N ALA A 849 -26.16 5.00 -18.82
CA ALA A 849 -26.58 4.54 -20.13
C ALA A 849 -27.47 3.29 -20.07
N ASP A 850 -27.12 2.32 -19.21
CA ASP A 850 -27.92 1.10 -19.00
C ASP A 850 -29.27 1.43 -18.31
N ILE A 851 -29.32 2.40 -17.40
CA ILE A 851 -30.57 2.91 -16.79
C ILE A 851 -31.46 3.58 -17.84
N ASP A 852 -30.88 4.41 -18.72
CA ASP A 852 -31.62 5.14 -19.76
C ASP A 852 -32.19 4.20 -20.83
N ALA A 853 -31.56 3.03 -21.04
CA ALA A 853 -32.09 1.99 -21.90
C ALA A 853 -33.48 1.51 -21.48
N PHE A 854 -33.81 1.50 -20.17
CA PHE A 854 -35.14 1.16 -19.69
C PHE A 854 -36.19 2.21 -20.06
N THR A 855 -35.86 3.50 -19.98
CA THR A 855 -36.76 4.57 -20.46
C THR A 855 -36.97 4.44 -21.96
N HIS A 856 -35.89 4.16 -22.71
CA HIS A 856 -35.99 3.94 -24.14
C HIS A 856 -36.87 2.74 -24.49
N ASP A 857 -36.68 1.58 -23.85
CA ASP A 857 -37.52 0.39 -24.05
C ASP A 857 -38.98 0.70 -23.66
N TYR A 858 -39.22 1.33 -22.52
CA TYR A 858 -40.57 1.72 -22.07
C TYR A 858 -41.33 2.54 -23.13
N LEU A 859 -40.69 3.58 -23.68
CA LEU A 859 -41.33 4.49 -24.64
C LEU A 859 -41.47 3.92 -26.05
N THR A 860 -40.53 3.08 -26.48
CA THR A 860 -40.53 2.54 -27.85
C THR A 860 -41.38 1.29 -28.01
N THR A 861 -41.60 0.54 -26.93
CA THR A 861 -42.21 -0.79 -27.00
C THR A 861 -43.62 -0.86 -26.44
N ILE A 862 -44.00 0.03 -25.51
CA ILE A 862 -45.38 0.12 -25.03
C ILE A 862 -46.19 0.95 -26.03
N GLN A 863 -46.85 0.26 -26.95
CA GLN A 863 -47.61 0.87 -28.04
C GLN A 863 -49.11 0.98 -27.77
N SER A 864 -49.59 0.42 -26.65
CA SER A 864 -51.02 0.43 -26.29
C SER A 864 -51.21 1.01 -24.89
N LYS A 865 -52.41 1.54 -24.63
CA LYS A 865 -52.78 2.05 -23.31
C LYS A 865 -53.33 0.91 -22.46
N LYS A 866 -53.04 0.94 -21.16
CA LYS A 866 -53.73 0.07 -20.21
C LYS A 866 -55.20 0.47 -20.10
N ILE A 867 -56.07 -0.53 -20.05
CA ILE A 867 -57.52 -0.38 -19.93
C ILE A 867 -57.88 -0.55 -18.47
N PRO A 868 -58.43 0.49 -17.81
CA PRO A 868 -58.90 0.36 -16.43
C PRO A 868 -60.22 -0.41 -16.39
N VAL A 869 -60.35 -1.32 -15.43
CA VAL A 869 -61.54 -2.13 -15.20
C VAL A 869 -61.88 -2.14 -13.70
N LYS A 870 -63.17 -2.07 -13.41
CA LYS A 870 -63.74 -2.28 -12.07
C LYS A 870 -64.62 -3.50 -12.09
N ILE A 871 -64.39 -4.43 -11.17
CA ILE A 871 -65.26 -5.58 -10.93
C ILE A 871 -65.62 -5.67 -9.45
N THR A 872 -66.83 -6.14 -9.19
CA THR A 872 -67.33 -6.37 -7.84
C THR A 872 -67.73 -7.84 -7.74
N LEU A 873 -67.10 -8.55 -6.80
CA LEU A 873 -67.33 -9.96 -6.53
C LEU A 873 -68.02 -10.07 -5.16
N SER A 874 -69.26 -10.54 -5.15
CA SER A 874 -70.01 -10.84 -3.93
C SER A 874 -69.52 -12.17 -3.36
N LEU A 875 -69.15 -12.20 -2.09
CA LEU A 875 -68.79 -13.45 -1.40
C LEU A 875 -70.02 -14.34 -1.22
N ALA A 876 -71.19 -13.77 -0.95
CA ALA A 876 -72.42 -14.55 -0.82
C ALA A 876 -72.80 -15.28 -2.11
N ASP A 877 -72.59 -14.65 -3.27
CA ASP A 877 -72.93 -15.25 -4.57
C ASP A 877 -71.81 -16.09 -5.18
N ALA A 878 -70.58 -15.57 -5.22
CA ALA A 878 -69.46 -16.23 -5.90
C ALA A 878 -68.74 -17.27 -5.02
N PHE A 879 -68.77 -17.07 -3.69
CA PHE A 879 -68.04 -17.89 -2.71
C PHE A 879 -68.94 -18.29 -1.51
N PRO A 880 -70.13 -18.88 -1.75
CA PRO A 880 -71.15 -19.06 -0.71
C PRO A 880 -70.68 -19.94 0.46
N THR A 881 -69.85 -20.95 0.21
CA THR A 881 -69.31 -21.82 1.25
C THR A 881 -68.29 -21.08 2.13
N GLN A 882 -67.44 -20.25 1.53
CA GLN A 882 -66.48 -19.41 2.25
C GLN A 882 -67.21 -18.30 3.02
N PHE A 883 -68.27 -17.72 2.46
CA PHE A 883 -69.10 -16.76 3.18
C PHE A 883 -69.74 -17.39 4.43
N GLN A 884 -70.28 -18.61 4.34
CA GLN A 884 -70.78 -19.33 5.52
C GLN A 884 -69.69 -19.61 6.56
N GLN A 885 -68.46 -19.91 6.14
CA GLN A 885 -67.33 -20.05 7.07
C GLN A 885 -67.03 -18.72 7.78
N LEU A 886 -67.09 -17.59 7.08
CA LEU A 886 -66.94 -16.26 7.67
C LEU A 886 -68.02 -16.00 8.73
N LEU A 887 -69.27 -16.34 8.47
CA LEU A 887 -70.37 -16.16 9.43
C LEU A 887 -70.20 -17.03 10.69
N ASN A 888 -69.71 -18.26 10.52
CA ASN A 888 -69.58 -19.21 11.64
C ASN A 888 -68.32 -18.99 12.49
N HIS A 889 -67.21 -18.61 11.86
CA HIS A 889 -65.88 -18.58 12.49
C HIS A 889 -65.26 -17.18 12.55
N GLY A 890 -65.84 -16.18 11.89
CA GLY A 890 -65.22 -14.87 11.70
C GLY A 890 -63.98 -14.91 10.82
N ARG A 891 -63.76 -15.97 10.02
CA ARG A 891 -62.63 -16.10 9.09
C ARG A 891 -63.00 -16.94 7.88
N CYS A 892 -62.53 -16.55 6.70
CA CYS A 892 -62.62 -17.37 5.49
C CYS A 892 -61.43 -17.15 4.53
N THR A 893 -61.14 -18.16 3.70
CA THR A 893 -60.14 -18.08 2.62
C THR A 893 -60.79 -18.35 1.28
N PHE A 894 -60.59 -17.48 0.29
CA PHE A 894 -61.19 -17.60 -1.04
C PHE A 894 -60.21 -17.12 -2.12
N GLY A 895 -60.30 -17.65 -3.34
CA GLY A 895 -59.42 -17.31 -4.45
C GLY A 895 -60.19 -16.69 -5.61
N THR A 896 -59.62 -15.66 -6.24
CA THR A 896 -60.10 -15.17 -7.52
C THR A 896 -59.41 -15.94 -8.63
N HIS A 897 -60.15 -16.38 -9.64
CA HIS A 897 -59.64 -17.18 -10.74
C HIS A 897 -59.86 -16.49 -12.10
N PHE A 898 -59.08 -16.82 -13.13
CA PHE A 898 -59.27 -16.24 -14.46
C PHE A 898 -60.70 -16.38 -15.00
N THR A 899 -61.42 -17.45 -14.64
CA THR A 899 -62.83 -17.66 -15.03
C THR A 899 -63.77 -16.57 -14.53
N ASP A 900 -63.45 -15.92 -13.40
CA ASP A 900 -64.23 -14.81 -12.85
C ASP A 900 -64.11 -13.55 -13.74
N PHE A 901 -63.06 -13.44 -14.55
CA PHE A 901 -62.78 -12.26 -15.36
C PHE A 901 -62.97 -12.52 -16.87
N ASP A 902 -62.47 -13.66 -17.38
CA ASP A 902 -62.39 -13.99 -18.81
C ASP A 902 -63.77 -13.98 -19.51
N ARG A 903 -64.84 -14.35 -18.78
CA ARG A 903 -66.20 -14.36 -19.33
C ARG A 903 -66.83 -12.96 -19.42
N ARG A 904 -66.37 -12.00 -18.60
CA ARG A 904 -66.82 -10.60 -18.60
C ARG A 904 -65.98 -9.74 -19.55
N HIS A 905 -64.66 -9.94 -19.52
CA HIS A 905 -63.68 -9.15 -20.26
C HIS A 905 -62.59 -10.05 -20.88
N PRO A 906 -62.92 -10.83 -21.93
CA PRO A 906 -61.94 -11.69 -22.59
C PRO A 906 -60.87 -10.86 -23.29
N GLY A 907 -59.64 -11.39 -23.36
CA GLY A 907 -58.54 -10.80 -24.14
C GLY A 907 -57.64 -9.81 -23.38
N LEU A 908 -57.89 -9.59 -22.09
CA LEU A 908 -56.99 -8.81 -21.23
C LEU A 908 -55.76 -9.63 -20.85
N TYR A 909 -54.58 -9.04 -21.01
CA TYR A 909 -53.30 -9.58 -20.57
C TYR A 909 -52.55 -8.55 -19.71
N LEU A 910 -51.61 -9.03 -18.90
CA LEU A 910 -50.96 -8.24 -17.84
C LEU A 910 -51.98 -7.52 -16.95
N ALA A 911 -53.13 -8.17 -16.72
CA ALA A 911 -54.18 -7.67 -15.86
C ALA A 911 -53.72 -7.70 -14.41
N LYS A 912 -53.49 -6.52 -13.83
CA LYS A 912 -52.94 -6.35 -12.48
C LYS A 912 -53.78 -5.38 -11.67
N ILE A 913 -53.87 -5.68 -10.38
CA ILE A 913 -54.59 -4.90 -9.39
C ILE A 913 -53.92 -3.53 -9.22
N ARG A 914 -54.76 -2.50 -9.14
CA ARG A 914 -54.41 -1.11 -8.83
C ARG A 914 -54.93 -0.67 -7.47
N ASN A 915 -56.07 -1.21 -7.06
CA ASN A 915 -56.65 -0.97 -5.75
C ASN A 915 -57.67 -2.08 -5.41
N VAL A 916 -57.88 -2.29 -4.11
CA VAL A 916 -58.87 -3.22 -3.58
C VAL A 916 -59.71 -2.51 -2.53
N GLU A 917 -61.03 -2.67 -2.61
CA GLU A 917 -61.96 -2.18 -1.60
C GLU A 917 -62.84 -3.34 -1.13
N LEU A 918 -63.18 -3.36 0.16
CA LEU A 918 -64.19 -4.26 0.71
C LEU A 918 -65.42 -3.46 1.10
N MET A 919 -66.58 -3.89 0.63
CA MET A 919 -67.86 -3.30 1.01
C MET A 919 -68.67 -4.34 1.78
N PHE A 920 -69.01 -4.01 3.02
CA PHE A 920 -69.86 -4.85 3.87
C PHE A 920 -71.32 -4.42 3.71
N VAL A 921 -72.19 -5.37 3.38
CA VAL A 921 -73.63 -5.14 3.21
C VAL A 921 -74.34 -5.82 4.37
N GLY A 922 -74.96 -5.05 5.26
CA GLY A 922 -75.62 -5.56 6.45
C GLY A 922 -75.84 -4.48 7.50
N LEU A 923 -76.33 -4.86 8.67
CA LEU A 923 -76.40 -3.98 9.84
C LEU A 923 -75.09 -4.09 10.62
N SER A 924 -74.30 -3.01 10.64
CA SER A 924 -73.13 -2.88 11.49
C SER A 924 -73.41 -2.00 12.69
N GLY A 925 -72.75 -2.28 13.82
CA GLY A 925 -72.79 -1.42 15.00
C GLY A 925 -72.17 -0.04 14.74
N LEU A 926 -72.44 0.93 15.62
CA LEU A 926 -71.89 2.30 15.55
C LEU A 926 -70.35 2.34 15.57
N GLY A 927 -69.74 1.28 16.12
CA GLY A 927 -68.30 1.10 16.25
C GLY A 927 -67.60 0.50 15.02
N GLY A 928 -68.24 0.44 13.84
CA GLY A 928 -67.60 -0.01 12.59
C GLY A 928 -67.09 -1.45 12.63
N LEU A 929 -66.30 -1.84 11.63
CA LEU A 929 -65.80 -3.22 11.50
C LEU A 929 -64.27 -3.26 11.66
N ALA A 930 -63.81 -4.20 12.49
CA ALA A 930 -62.41 -4.49 12.74
C ALA A 930 -62.03 -5.85 12.14
N GLY A 931 -60.93 -5.91 11.42
CA GLY A 931 -60.49 -7.14 10.77
C GLY A 931 -59.29 -6.96 9.87
N THR A 932 -58.96 -7.98 9.08
CA THR A 932 -57.91 -7.89 8.07
C THR A 932 -58.27 -8.65 6.79
N LEU A 933 -57.96 -8.07 5.63
CA LEU A 933 -57.89 -8.78 4.35
C LEU A 933 -56.42 -9.02 4.01
N ARG A 934 -56.04 -10.27 3.75
CA ARG A 934 -54.68 -10.65 3.40
C ARG A 934 -54.64 -11.23 2.00
N ASN A 935 -53.60 -10.90 1.25
CA ASN A 935 -53.24 -11.63 0.05
C ASN A 935 -52.15 -12.65 0.41
N ILE A 936 -52.34 -13.92 0.07
CA ILE A 936 -51.41 -15.01 0.47
C ILE A 936 -50.15 -15.05 -0.42
N GLY A 937 -50.03 -14.13 -1.39
CA GLY A 937 -48.80 -13.82 -2.11
C GLY A 937 -48.71 -14.45 -3.50
N VAL A 938 -49.50 -15.48 -3.81
CA VAL A 938 -49.53 -16.06 -5.16
C VAL A 938 -50.32 -15.16 -6.09
N SER A 939 -49.66 -14.63 -7.11
CA SER A 939 -50.25 -13.72 -8.10
C SER A 939 -50.06 -14.25 -9.51
N ARG A 940 -51.14 -14.44 -10.25
CA ARG A 940 -51.13 -14.93 -11.62
C ARG A 940 -51.73 -13.93 -12.59
N PHE A 941 -51.09 -13.78 -13.75
CA PHE A 941 -51.56 -12.95 -14.86
C PHE A 941 -51.14 -13.54 -16.20
N ARG A 942 -51.88 -13.25 -17.27
CA ARG A 942 -51.58 -13.76 -18.63
C ARG A 942 -50.59 -12.85 -19.37
N ALA A 943 -49.75 -13.42 -20.22
CA ALA A 943 -49.06 -12.70 -21.28
C ALA A 943 -49.95 -12.58 -22.54
N ALA A 944 -49.48 -11.83 -23.54
CA ALA A 944 -50.24 -11.55 -24.76
C ALA A 944 -50.54 -12.80 -25.62
N ASP A 945 -49.72 -13.85 -25.47
CA ASP A 945 -49.86 -15.16 -26.12
C ASP A 945 -50.77 -16.14 -25.37
N GLY A 946 -51.31 -15.71 -24.21
CA GLY A 946 -52.18 -16.50 -23.36
C GLY A 946 -51.47 -17.38 -22.33
N SER A 947 -50.13 -17.41 -22.33
CA SER A 947 -49.35 -18.08 -21.28
C SER A 947 -49.61 -17.45 -19.91
N VAL A 948 -49.65 -18.27 -18.86
CA VAL A 948 -49.87 -17.80 -17.48
C VAL A 948 -48.52 -17.61 -16.81
N ASN A 949 -48.26 -16.38 -16.37
CA ASN A 949 -47.13 -16.05 -15.52
C ASN A 949 -47.59 -16.07 -14.06
N GLU A 950 -46.83 -16.76 -13.23
CA GLU A 950 -47.01 -16.82 -11.79
C GLU A 950 -45.85 -16.10 -11.11
N ARG A 951 -46.17 -15.28 -10.12
CA ARG A 951 -45.20 -14.56 -9.29
C ARG A 951 -45.62 -14.64 -7.83
N LEU A 952 -44.63 -14.72 -6.95
CA LEU A 952 -44.82 -14.66 -5.52
C LEU A 952 -44.52 -13.23 -5.04
N TYR A 953 -45.51 -12.58 -4.46
CA TYR A 953 -45.34 -11.33 -3.74
C TYR A 953 -45.30 -11.60 -2.23
N PRO A 954 -44.67 -10.71 -1.43
CA PRO A 954 -44.84 -10.71 0.01
C PRO A 954 -46.34 -10.66 0.38
N ALA A 955 -46.71 -11.29 1.49
CA ALA A 955 -48.09 -11.29 1.95
C ALA A 955 -48.48 -9.89 2.45
N ASP A 956 -49.23 -9.17 1.63
CA ASP A 956 -49.81 -7.88 1.96
C ASP A 956 -51.05 -8.04 2.86
N VAL A 957 -51.24 -7.10 3.79
CA VAL A 957 -52.36 -7.10 4.74
C VAL A 957 -53.04 -5.74 4.78
N MET A 958 -54.33 -5.71 4.47
CA MET A 958 -55.21 -4.56 4.66
C MET A 958 -55.88 -4.67 6.00
N VAL A 959 -55.67 -3.69 6.88
CA VAL A 959 -56.41 -3.60 8.13
C VAL A 959 -57.75 -2.94 7.86
N LEU A 960 -58.82 -3.56 8.33
CA LEU A 960 -60.18 -3.04 8.27
C LEU A 960 -60.44 -2.19 9.50
N SER A 961 -60.87 -0.96 9.27
CA SER A 961 -61.19 0.04 10.28
C SER A 961 -62.23 1.03 9.70
N HIS A 962 -62.65 2.03 10.48
CA HIS A 962 -63.51 3.13 10.00
C HIS A 962 -62.87 4.08 8.99
N TYR A 963 -61.63 3.81 8.60
CA TYR A 963 -60.92 4.61 7.62
C TYR A 963 -61.77 4.72 6.33
N ASP A 964 -62.18 5.95 6.02
CA ASP A 964 -62.81 6.28 4.75
C ASP A 964 -61.89 7.20 3.97
N ILE A 965 -61.44 6.72 2.82
CA ILE A 965 -60.55 7.44 1.91
C ILE A 965 -61.06 8.85 1.57
N ARG A 966 -62.37 9.10 1.56
CA ARG A 966 -62.91 10.44 1.25
C ARG A 966 -62.72 11.43 2.39
N THR A 967 -62.76 10.97 3.64
CA THR A 967 -62.71 11.83 4.82
C THR A 967 -61.31 11.89 5.42
N ASP A 968 -60.55 10.80 5.35
CA ASP A 968 -59.25 10.64 6.00
C ASP A 968 -58.03 10.80 5.07
N ALA A 969 -58.23 10.93 3.75
CA ALA A 969 -57.12 11.07 2.78
C ALA A 969 -56.23 12.31 3.00
N LEU A 970 -56.70 13.31 3.76
CA LEU A 970 -55.86 14.46 4.12
C LEU A 970 -54.76 14.06 5.12
N ALA A 971 -55.08 13.16 6.05
CA ALA A 971 -54.13 12.61 7.03
C ALA A 971 -53.28 11.50 6.43
N PHE A 972 -53.86 10.67 5.56
CA PHE A 972 -53.19 9.57 4.86
C PHE A 972 -53.06 9.89 3.37
N ARG A 973 -52.06 10.70 3.02
CA ARG A 973 -51.75 11.02 1.62
C ARG A 973 -50.97 9.87 0.99
N PHE A 974 -51.37 9.45 -0.20
CA PHE A 974 -50.60 8.50 -1.00
C PHE A 974 -49.32 9.16 -1.53
N SER A 975 -48.17 8.55 -1.24
CA SER A 975 -46.91 8.88 -1.91
C SER A 975 -46.89 8.20 -3.27
N PRO A 976 -46.63 8.91 -4.38
CA PRO A 976 -46.49 8.29 -5.69
C PRO A 976 -45.22 7.41 -5.84
N ASN A 977 -44.32 7.44 -4.85
CA ASN A 977 -43.07 6.68 -4.87
C ASN A 977 -43.24 5.21 -4.46
N GLU A 978 -44.30 4.93 -3.70
CA GLU A 978 -44.58 3.61 -3.13
C GLU A 978 -45.75 2.96 -3.87
N LEU A 979 -45.70 1.64 -4.01
CA LEU A 979 -46.83 0.88 -4.53
C LEU A 979 -47.94 0.86 -3.47
N ARG A 980 -49.20 0.94 -3.92
CA ARG A 980 -50.35 0.76 -3.03
C ARG A 980 -50.43 -0.68 -2.58
N LEU A 981 -51.17 -0.88 -1.50
CA LEU A 981 -51.46 -2.22 -1.01
C LEU A 981 -52.12 -3.07 -2.11
N PHE A 982 -51.59 -4.27 -2.32
CA PHE A 982 -51.97 -5.20 -3.38
C PHE A 982 -51.71 -4.72 -4.82
N GLU A 983 -51.14 -3.54 -5.03
CA GLU A 983 -50.84 -3.04 -6.39
C GLU A 983 -49.83 -3.96 -7.09
N ASN A 984 -49.96 -4.11 -8.41
CA ASN A 984 -49.16 -4.99 -9.26
C ASN A 984 -49.34 -6.51 -9.03
N ASN A 985 -50.16 -6.94 -8.05
CA ASN A 985 -50.62 -8.33 -8.00
C ASN A 985 -51.52 -8.65 -9.19
N GLY A 986 -51.46 -9.88 -9.67
CA GLY A 986 -52.32 -10.42 -10.71
C GLY A 986 -53.76 -10.55 -10.23
N ILE A 987 -54.69 -10.56 -11.18
CA ILE A 987 -56.13 -10.70 -10.91
C ILE A 987 -56.52 -12.09 -10.39
N GLU A 988 -55.75 -13.13 -10.72
CA GLU A 988 -55.90 -14.46 -10.11
C GLU A 988 -54.95 -14.58 -8.92
N THR A 989 -55.53 -14.67 -7.71
CA THR A 989 -54.78 -14.67 -6.46
C THR A 989 -55.62 -15.23 -5.31
N LEU A 990 -55.01 -15.46 -4.15
CA LEU A 990 -55.64 -16.05 -2.97
C LEU A 990 -55.78 -15.02 -1.85
N TRP A 991 -56.99 -14.93 -1.30
CA TRP A 991 -57.38 -13.99 -0.26
C TRP A 991 -57.75 -14.71 1.04
N GLN A 992 -57.47 -14.05 2.16
CA GLN A 992 -57.96 -14.43 3.48
C GLN A 992 -58.61 -13.22 4.13
N LEU A 993 -59.87 -13.37 4.54
CA LEU A 993 -60.61 -12.35 5.28
C LEU A 993 -60.81 -12.81 6.71
N ASP A 994 -60.32 -12.01 7.65
CA ASP A 994 -60.46 -12.20 9.09
C ASP A 994 -61.32 -11.06 9.67
N LEU A 995 -62.40 -11.43 10.35
CA LEU A 995 -63.33 -10.55 11.04
C LEU A 995 -63.60 -11.15 12.44
N PRO A 996 -62.70 -10.93 13.42
CA PRO A 996 -62.74 -11.62 14.71
C PRO A 996 -64.00 -11.28 15.52
N PRO A 997 -64.76 -12.27 16.05
CA PRO A 997 -66.00 -12.01 16.80
C PRO A 997 -65.80 -11.26 18.11
N ASP A 998 -64.63 -11.34 18.72
CA ASP A 998 -64.26 -10.64 19.95
C ASP A 998 -63.94 -9.15 19.72
N ALA A 999 -63.59 -8.78 18.49
CA ALA A 999 -63.25 -7.41 18.10
C ALA A 999 -64.43 -6.62 17.52
N ASN A 1000 -65.55 -7.29 17.20
CA ASN A 1000 -66.68 -6.71 16.50
C ASN A 1000 -67.99 -6.86 17.28
N ASP A 1001 -68.62 -5.74 17.61
CA ASP A 1001 -69.96 -5.70 18.21
C ASP A 1001 -71.04 -5.75 17.10
N LEU A 1002 -71.12 -6.90 16.41
CA LEU A 1002 -72.09 -7.17 15.35
C LEU A 1002 -72.67 -8.59 15.51
N ASP A 1003 -73.95 -8.76 15.19
CA ASP A 1003 -74.48 -10.09 14.95
C ASP A 1003 -74.08 -10.50 13.53
N TYR A 1004 -73.24 -11.55 13.42
CA TYR A 1004 -72.74 -12.02 12.12
C TYR A 1004 -73.90 -12.46 11.21
N ARG A 1005 -75.06 -12.81 11.78
CA ARG A 1005 -76.27 -13.15 11.04
C ARG A 1005 -76.89 -11.97 10.29
N ASP A 1006 -76.55 -10.74 10.68
CA ASP A 1006 -77.04 -9.53 10.01
C ASP A 1006 -76.11 -9.06 8.87
N LEU A 1007 -75.00 -9.76 8.65
CA LEU A 1007 -74.14 -9.58 7.48
C LEU A 1007 -74.78 -10.30 6.29
N LEU A 1008 -75.31 -9.53 5.35
CA LEU A 1008 -76.00 -10.05 4.15
C LEU A 1008 -75.01 -10.45 3.06
N ASP A 1009 -73.95 -9.66 2.86
CA ASP A 1009 -72.91 -9.90 1.87
C ASP A 1009 -71.62 -9.16 2.19
N VAL A 1010 -70.51 -9.65 1.65
CA VAL A 1010 -69.23 -8.95 1.58
C VAL A 1010 -68.81 -8.87 0.13
N GLN A 1011 -68.62 -7.65 -0.37
CA GLN A 1011 -68.26 -7.41 -1.76
C GLN A 1011 -66.78 -7.04 -1.85
N LEU A 1012 -66.01 -7.87 -2.57
CA LEU A 1012 -64.66 -7.57 -2.98
C LEU A 1012 -64.70 -6.74 -4.27
N VAL A 1013 -64.32 -5.48 -4.18
CA VAL A 1013 -64.23 -4.58 -5.32
C VAL A 1013 -62.77 -4.50 -5.76
N LEU A 1014 -62.49 -4.98 -6.98
CA LEU A 1014 -61.16 -4.94 -7.57
C LEU A 1014 -61.10 -3.88 -8.65
N TYR A 1015 -60.15 -2.96 -8.51
CA TYR A 1015 -59.74 -2.05 -9.58
C TYR A 1015 -58.46 -2.61 -10.17
N TYR A 1016 -58.46 -2.92 -11.46
CA TYR A 1016 -57.30 -3.48 -12.14
C TYR A 1016 -57.14 -2.85 -13.52
N ASP A 1017 -55.93 -2.91 -14.06
CA ASP A 1017 -55.65 -2.48 -15.42
C ASP A 1017 -54.89 -3.56 -16.19
N GLY A 1018 -55.05 -3.56 -17.52
CA GLY A 1018 -54.38 -4.53 -18.38
C GLY A 1018 -54.36 -4.06 -19.83
N PHE A 1019 -53.57 -4.72 -20.66
CA PHE A 1019 -53.56 -4.49 -22.09
C PHE A 1019 -54.52 -5.44 -22.79
N PHE A 1020 -54.92 -5.11 -24.02
CA PHE A 1020 -55.86 -5.92 -24.79
C PHE A 1020 -55.21 -6.54 -26.01
N SER A 1021 -55.52 -7.83 -26.24
CA SER A 1021 -55.07 -8.61 -27.40
C SER A 1021 -56.27 -9.29 -28.05
N GLN A 1022 -56.58 -8.92 -29.29
CA GLN A 1022 -57.68 -9.52 -30.06
C GLN A 1022 -57.47 -11.02 -30.35
N PRO A 1023 -56.25 -11.50 -30.69
CA PRO A 1023 -55.99 -12.94 -30.80
C PRO A 1023 -56.29 -13.70 -29.50
N LEU A 1024 -55.86 -13.14 -28.35
CA LEU A 1024 -56.12 -13.74 -27.04
C LEU A 1024 -57.62 -13.76 -26.73
N GLU A 1025 -58.34 -12.70 -27.08
CA GLU A 1025 -59.80 -12.66 -26.94
C GLU A 1025 -60.49 -13.80 -27.69
N ALA A 1026 -60.13 -14.02 -28.96
CA ALA A 1026 -60.71 -15.09 -29.78
C ALA A 1026 -60.40 -16.48 -29.19
N GLN A 1027 -59.16 -16.68 -28.73
CA GLN A 1027 -58.74 -17.92 -28.08
C GLN A 1027 -59.53 -18.18 -26.79
N LEU A 1028 -59.65 -17.18 -25.91
CA LEU A 1028 -60.38 -17.31 -24.65
C LEU A 1028 -61.87 -17.53 -24.90
N ARG A 1029 -62.49 -16.77 -25.81
CA ARG A 1029 -63.91 -16.95 -26.16
C ARG A 1029 -64.21 -18.36 -26.67
N ALA A 1030 -63.31 -18.94 -27.47
CA ALA A 1030 -63.45 -20.32 -27.94
C ALA A 1030 -63.25 -21.36 -26.83
N ALA A 1031 -62.43 -21.04 -25.82
CA ALA A 1031 -62.16 -21.90 -24.67
C ALA A 1031 -63.15 -21.73 -23.50
N LEU A 1032 -64.03 -20.72 -23.53
CA LEU A 1032 -65.01 -20.50 -22.46
C LEU A 1032 -65.98 -21.69 -22.38
N PRO A 1033 -66.20 -22.26 -21.18
CA PRO A 1033 -67.07 -23.42 -21.03
C PRO A 1033 -68.52 -23.02 -21.32
N THR A 1034 -69.25 -23.83 -22.10
CA THR A 1034 -70.66 -23.59 -22.45
C THR A 1034 -71.62 -23.98 -21.33
N THR A 1035 -71.19 -24.86 -20.44
CA THR A 1035 -71.90 -25.25 -19.21
C THR A 1035 -71.14 -24.74 -17.99
N GLY A 1036 -71.86 -24.56 -16.88
CA GLY A 1036 -71.30 -24.16 -15.59
C GLY A 1036 -72.00 -24.87 -14.44
N SER A 1037 -71.45 -24.69 -13.25
CA SER A 1037 -72.12 -25.04 -11.99
C SER A 1037 -72.05 -23.86 -11.03
N ALA A 1038 -73.03 -23.74 -10.16
CA ALA A 1038 -73.09 -22.75 -9.11
C ALA A 1038 -73.76 -23.34 -7.88
N ALA A 1039 -73.47 -22.77 -6.72
CA ALA A 1039 -74.15 -23.06 -5.47
C ALA A 1039 -75.04 -21.87 -5.11
N ARG A 1040 -76.21 -22.13 -4.54
CA ARG A 1040 -77.07 -21.08 -3.98
C ARG A 1040 -77.64 -21.55 -2.66
N ALA A 1041 -77.67 -20.61 -1.71
CA ALA A 1041 -78.39 -20.75 -0.46
C ALA A 1041 -79.66 -19.91 -0.53
N VAL A 1042 -80.79 -20.48 -0.11
CA VAL A 1042 -82.05 -19.77 0.03
C VAL A 1042 -82.51 -19.94 1.47
N SER A 1043 -82.61 -18.83 2.20
CA SER A 1043 -83.10 -18.78 3.57
C SER A 1043 -84.54 -18.31 3.54
N MET A 1044 -85.44 -19.09 4.13
CA MET A 1044 -86.86 -18.76 4.22
C MET A 1044 -87.06 -17.47 5.03
N ARG A 1045 -86.25 -17.21 6.06
CA ARG A 1045 -86.28 -15.96 6.82
C ARG A 1045 -86.08 -14.72 5.94
N PHE A 1046 -85.20 -14.80 4.94
CA PHE A 1046 -84.91 -13.66 4.07
C PHE A 1046 -85.77 -13.63 2.80
N SER A 1047 -86.05 -14.78 2.18
CA SER A 1047 -86.79 -14.84 0.91
C SER A 1047 -88.31 -14.92 1.09
N ALA A 1048 -88.79 -15.48 2.20
CA ALA A 1048 -90.20 -15.73 2.47
C ALA A 1048 -90.53 -15.66 3.99
N PRO A 1049 -90.35 -14.49 4.64
CA PRO A 1049 -90.52 -14.35 6.09
C PRO A 1049 -91.95 -14.66 6.57
N ASP A 1050 -92.96 -14.35 5.75
CA ASP A 1050 -94.36 -14.65 6.05
C ASP A 1050 -94.62 -16.16 6.03
N GLU A 1051 -94.02 -16.88 5.08
CA GLU A 1051 -94.11 -18.34 4.99
C GLU A 1051 -93.36 -19.02 6.14
N LEU A 1052 -92.24 -18.47 6.59
CA LEU A 1052 -91.57 -18.94 7.81
C LEU A 1052 -92.48 -18.73 9.04
N PHE A 1053 -93.21 -17.61 9.11
CA PHE A 1053 -94.19 -17.37 10.18
C PHE A 1053 -95.36 -18.37 10.13
N TYR A 1054 -95.87 -18.70 8.94
CA TYR A 1054 -96.87 -19.76 8.77
C TYR A 1054 -96.33 -21.13 9.17
N LEU A 1055 -95.10 -21.47 8.75
CA LEU A 1055 -94.45 -22.73 9.11
C LEU A 1055 -94.31 -22.86 10.63
N LYS A 1056 -93.94 -21.78 11.34
CA LYS A 1056 -93.80 -21.77 12.80
C LYS A 1056 -95.12 -21.93 13.56
N ASN A 1057 -96.20 -21.34 13.06
CA ASN A 1057 -97.47 -21.27 13.79
C ASN A 1057 -98.50 -22.34 13.37
N GLN A 1058 -98.44 -22.77 12.11
CA GLN A 1058 -99.40 -23.69 11.49
C GLN A 1058 -98.75 -25.02 11.07
N GLY A 1059 -97.42 -25.09 11.05
CA GLY A 1059 -96.68 -26.28 10.62
C GLY A 1059 -96.64 -26.45 9.09
N GLU A 1060 -97.07 -25.46 8.30
CA GLU A 1060 -97.06 -25.48 6.84
C GLU A 1060 -96.46 -24.17 6.30
N GLY A 1061 -95.62 -24.23 5.28
CA GLY A 1061 -95.07 -23.07 4.59
C GLY A 1061 -94.54 -23.39 3.20
N GLU A 1062 -94.51 -22.39 2.33
CA GLU A 1062 -94.10 -22.53 0.93
C GLU A 1062 -92.77 -21.82 0.63
N LEU A 1063 -91.91 -22.46 -0.17
CA LEU A 1063 -90.67 -21.89 -0.67
C LEU A 1063 -90.68 -21.90 -2.20
N LEU A 1064 -90.71 -20.72 -2.81
CA LEU A 1064 -90.73 -20.54 -4.26
C LEU A 1064 -89.32 -20.29 -4.79
N PHE A 1065 -88.90 -21.08 -5.79
CA PHE A 1065 -87.69 -20.86 -6.57
C PHE A 1065 -88.08 -20.39 -7.97
N ASP A 1066 -88.05 -19.08 -8.20
CA ASP A 1066 -88.43 -18.46 -9.47
C ASP A 1066 -87.24 -17.97 -10.29
N GLU A 1067 -87.48 -17.49 -11.51
CA GLU A 1067 -86.40 -16.98 -12.37
C GLU A 1067 -85.69 -15.74 -11.81
N ALA A 1068 -86.37 -14.92 -11.01
CA ALA A 1068 -85.83 -13.68 -10.47
C ALA A 1068 -84.72 -13.95 -9.45
N GLN A 1069 -84.77 -15.10 -8.79
CA GLN A 1069 -83.74 -15.57 -7.87
C GLN A 1069 -82.50 -16.13 -8.57
N PHE A 1070 -82.32 -16.04 -9.90
CA PHE A 1070 -81.10 -16.56 -10.53
C PHE A 1070 -80.56 -15.64 -11.62
N PRO A 1071 -79.24 -15.68 -11.90
CA PRO A 1071 -78.66 -14.89 -12.97
C PRO A 1071 -79.29 -15.18 -14.34
N ARG A 1072 -79.67 -14.13 -15.07
CA ARG A 1072 -80.26 -14.21 -16.44
C ARG A 1072 -79.31 -14.79 -17.49
N SER A 1073 -78.01 -14.87 -17.18
CA SER A 1073 -76.99 -15.50 -18.02
C SER A 1073 -77.01 -17.04 -17.96
N GLN A 1074 -77.78 -17.62 -17.03
CA GLN A 1074 -77.87 -19.06 -16.81
C GLN A 1074 -79.23 -19.57 -17.29
N LYS A 1075 -79.21 -20.62 -18.11
CA LYS A 1075 -80.37 -21.37 -18.61
C LYS A 1075 -80.27 -22.83 -18.17
N ASP A 1076 -81.36 -23.58 -18.37
CA ASP A 1076 -81.40 -25.04 -18.16
C ASP A 1076 -80.79 -25.46 -16.81
N ARG A 1077 -81.22 -24.80 -15.72
CA ARG A 1077 -80.67 -24.97 -14.37
C ARG A 1077 -81.19 -26.28 -13.76
N VAL A 1078 -80.29 -27.20 -13.47
CA VAL A 1078 -80.59 -28.55 -12.97
C VAL A 1078 -79.83 -28.81 -11.67
N ARG A 1079 -80.51 -29.29 -10.63
CA ARG A 1079 -79.91 -29.56 -9.31
C ARG A 1079 -78.89 -30.69 -9.37
N SER A 1080 -77.70 -30.46 -8.81
CA SER A 1080 -76.63 -31.44 -8.66
C SER A 1080 -76.41 -31.89 -7.22
N SER A 1081 -76.68 -31.03 -6.25
CA SER A 1081 -76.73 -31.38 -4.83
C SER A 1081 -77.77 -30.54 -4.11
N VAL A 1082 -78.33 -31.05 -3.01
CA VAL A 1082 -79.31 -30.36 -2.17
C VAL A 1082 -79.03 -30.72 -0.71
N THR A 1083 -79.05 -29.72 0.15
CA THR A 1083 -78.99 -29.82 1.60
C THR A 1083 -80.06 -28.92 2.19
N LEU A 1084 -80.84 -29.44 3.12
CA LEU A 1084 -81.82 -28.67 3.88
C LEU A 1084 -81.33 -28.55 5.31
N LYS A 1085 -81.38 -27.33 5.87
CA LYS A 1085 -80.94 -27.06 7.24
C LYS A 1085 -81.99 -26.24 7.97
N LEU A 1086 -82.47 -26.76 9.10
CA LEU A 1086 -83.27 -26.02 10.07
C LEU A 1086 -82.32 -25.37 11.07
N ALA A 1087 -82.44 -24.06 11.29
CA ALA A 1087 -81.70 -23.35 12.31
C ALA A 1087 -82.63 -22.97 13.45
N GLY A 1088 -82.21 -23.15 14.71
CA GLY A 1088 -83.03 -22.85 15.87
C GLY A 1088 -82.50 -23.47 17.16
N ASP A 1089 -83.35 -23.52 18.18
CA ASP A 1089 -83.06 -24.25 19.43
C ASP A 1089 -82.82 -25.73 19.12
N PRO A 1090 -81.67 -26.33 19.51
CA PRO A 1090 -81.38 -27.75 19.32
C PRO A 1090 -82.50 -28.69 19.76
N ALA A 1091 -83.26 -28.31 20.81
CA ALA A 1091 -84.41 -29.10 21.28
C ALA A 1091 -85.58 -29.14 20.28
N THR A 1092 -85.63 -28.17 19.35
CA THR A 1092 -86.67 -28.06 18.32
C THR A 1092 -86.22 -28.66 16.99
N ILE A 1093 -84.97 -28.47 16.59
CA ILE A 1093 -84.49 -28.81 15.24
C ILE A 1093 -83.90 -30.21 15.10
N ALA A 1094 -83.53 -30.88 16.19
CA ALA A 1094 -82.89 -32.20 16.16
C ALA A 1094 -83.90 -33.34 15.98
N ASN A 1095 -83.62 -34.27 15.06
CA ASN A 1095 -84.50 -35.43 14.74
C ASN A 1095 -85.94 -35.05 14.35
N LEU A 1096 -86.13 -33.84 13.81
CA LEU A 1096 -87.42 -33.33 13.36
C LEU A 1096 -87.79 -33.98 12.02
N THR A 1097 -88.97 -34.56 11.93
CA THR A 1097 -89.51 -35.15 10.71
C THR A 1097 -90.43 -34.17 9.98
N LEU A 1098 -90.15 -33.88 8.71
CA LEU A 1098 -90.91 -32.99 7.86
C LEU A 1098 -91.24 -33.66 6.53
N THR A 1099 -92.37 -33.29 5.94
CA THR A 1099 -92.75 -33.69 4.59
C THR A 1099 -92.52 -32.54 3.63
N LEU A 1100 -91.75 -32.78 2.58
CA LEU A 1100 -91.44 -31.83 1.52
C LEU A 1100 -92.12 -32.28 0.23
N HIS A 1101 -93.01 -31.45 -0.32
CA HIS A 1101 -93.63 -31.69 -1.62
C HIS A 1101 -93.05 -30.73 -2.65
N SER A 1102 -92.33 -31.26 -3.64
CA SER A 1102 -91.76 -30.50 -4.76
C SER A 1102 -92.69 -30.57 -5.96
N ALA A 1103 -93.05 -29.42 -6.54
CA ALA A 1103 -93.84 -29.35 -7.76
C ALA A 1103 -93.14 -30.01 -8.98
N ALA A 1104 -91.80 -29.94 -9.04
CA ALA A 1104 -91.00 -30.57 -10.09
C ALA A 1104 -90.85 -32.10 -9.93
N LEU A 1105 -91.00 -32.63 -8.72
CA LEU A 1105 -90.99 -34.08 -8.45
C LEU A 1105 -92.39 -34.69 -8.57
N GLY A 1106 -93.43 -33.97 -8.13
CA GLY A 1106 -94.82 -34.39 -8.13
C GLY A 1106 -95.19 -35.39 -7.02
N SER A 1107 -94.30 -35.66 -6.07
CA SER A 1107 -94.52 -36.51 -4.90
C SER A 1107 -93.93 -35.88 -3.62
N ALA A 1108 -94.42 -36.31 -2.46
CA ALA A 1108 -93.93 -35.86 -1.15
C ALA A 1108 -92.78 -36.75 -0.65
N LEU A 1109 -91.71 -36.12 -0.18
CA LEU A 1109 -90.56 -36.75 0.48
C LEU A 1109 -90.70 -36.58 2.00
N THR A 1110 -90.50 -37.65 2.77
CA THR A 1110 -90.43 -37.57 4.23
C THR A 1110 -88.98 -37.51 4.66
N LEU A 1111 -88.59 -36.43 5.31
CA LEU A 1111 -87.21 -36.09 5.68
C LEU A 1111 -87.11 -35.98 7.20
N THR A 1112 -86.04 -36.51 7.79
CA THR A 1112 -85.77 -36.37 9.22
C THR A 1112 -84.41 -35.70 9.38
N THR A 1113 -84.34 -34.62 10.17
CA THR A 1113 -83.10 -33.90 10.43
C THR A 1113 -82.17 -34.70 11.35
N ASP A 1114 -80.87 -34.47 11.25
CA ASP A 1114 -79.90 -34.99 12.20
C ASP A 1114 -79.86 -34.18 13.52
N ALA A 1115 -78.87 -34.44 14.37
CA ALA A 1115 -78.69 -33.74 15.64
C ALA A 1115 -78.39 -32.22 15.49
N ASN A 1116 -77.97 -31.78 14.30
CA ASN A 1116 -77.63 -30.39 13.98
C ASN A 1116 -78.73 -29.69 13.16
N GLY A 1117 -79.86 -30.36 12.91
CA GLY A 1117 -80.95 -29.82 12.10
C GLY A 1117 -80.74 -29.95 10.58
N GLU A 1118 -79.79 -30.78 10.12
CA GLU A 1118 -79.45 -30.92 8.70
C GLU A 1118 -80.05 -32.21 8.08
N VAL A 1119 -80.44 -32.11 6.81
CA VAL A 1119 -80.83 -33.23 5.95
C VAL A 1119 -79.92 -33.19 4.72
N THR A 1120 -79.12 -34.25 4.56
CA THR A 1120 -78.16 -34.38 3.45
C THR A 1120 -78.22 -35.78 2.84
N GLY A 1121 -77.80 -35.91 1.58
CA GLY A 1121 -77.57 -37.20 0.94
C GLY A 1121 -78.85 -37.93 0.50
N ALA A 1122 -78.92 -39.24 0.79
CA ALA A 1122 -79.92 -40.17 0.23
C ALA A 1122 -81.39 -39.72 0.33
N PRO A 1123 -81.87 -39.09 1.43
CA PRO A 1123 -83.26 -38.63 1.54
C PRO A 1123 -83.66 -37.57 0.51
N LEU A 1124 -82.69 -36.84 -0.05
CA LEU A 1124 -82.90 -35.78 -1.04
C LEU A 1124 -82.50 -36.19 -2.47
N ALA A 1125 -82.11 -37.45 -2.68
CA ALA A 1125 -81.58 -37.94 -3.96
C ALA A 1125 -82.58 -37.79 -5.12
N ASP A 1126 -83.88 -37.93 -4.86
CA ASP A 1126 -84.94 -37.82 -5.87
C ASP A 1126 -85.12 -36.39 -6.42
N LEU A 1127 -84.59 -35.38 -5.72
CA LEU A 1127 -84.60 -33.98 -6.16
C LEU A 1127 -83.42 -33.66 -7.08
N LEU A 1128 -82.43 -34.55 -7.18
CA LEU A 1128 -81.28 -34.37 -8.07
C LEU A 1128 -81.71 -34.54 -9.53
N SER A 1129 -80.98 -33.87 -10.43
CA SER A 1129 -81.29 -33.83 -11.87
C SER A 1129 -82.67 -33.24 -12.24
N LYS A 1130 -83.39 -32.63 -11.29
CA LYS A 1130 -84.61 -31.85 -11.54
C LYS A 1130 -84.31 -30.36 -11.75
N PRO A 1131 -85.20 -29.62 -12.42
CA PRO A 1131 -85.07 -28.17 -12.54
C PRO A 1131 -84.94 -27.51 -11.17
N VAL A 1132 -84.09 -26.49 -11.08
CA VAL A 1132 -83.97 -25.69 -9.86
C VAL A 1132 -85.24 -24.88 -9.61
N LEU A 1133 -85.84 -24.36 -10.69
CA LEU A 1133 -87.11 -23.63 -10.66
C LEU A 1133 -88.22 -24.58 -10.24
N ASP A 1134 -88.83 -24.32 -9.10
CA ASP A 1134 -89.70 -25.26 -8.41
C ASP A 1134 -90.43 -24.56 -7.27
N THR A 1135 -91.43 -25.23 -6.73
CA THR A 1135 -92.18 -24.77 -5.57
C THR A 1135 -92.18 -25.89 -4.54
N TRP A 1136 -91.65 -25.62 -3.36
CA TRP A 1136 -91.58 -26.58 -2.27
C TRP A 1136 -92.59 -26.23 -1.19
N GLN A 1137 -93.51 -27.14 -0.94
CA GLN A 1137 -94.42 -27.06 0.20
C GLN A 1137 -93.85 -27.91 1.33
N ILE A 1138 -93.59 -27.27 2.46
CA ILE A 1138 -92.97 -27.88 3.63
C ILE A 1138 -94.02 -27.99 4.71
N LYS A 1139 -94.22 -29.21 5.20
CA LYS A 1139 -95.20 -29.49 6.25
C LYS A 1139 -94.58 -30.31 7.38
N ILE A 1140 -94.81 -29.88 8.61
CA ILE A 1140 -94.36 -30.51 9.84
C ILE A 1140 -95.61 -30.90 10.63
N GLU A 1141 -95.85 -32.21 10.72
CA GLU A 1141 -97.06 -32.72 11.38
C GLU A 1141 -96.78 -33.09 12.84
N ALA A 1142 -97.76 -32.78 13.70
CA ALA A 1142 -97.71 -33.15 15.12
C ALA A 1142 -97.60 -34.67 15.34
N ALA A 1143 -98.20 -35.48 14.46
CA ALA A 1143 -98.20 -36.94 14.55
C ALA A 1143 -96.79 -37.55 14.39
N ALA A 1144 -95.94 -36.95 13.56
CA ALA A 1144 -94.57 -37.41 13.31
C ALA A 1144 -93.55 -36.80 14.30
N ASN A 1145 -93.94 -35.80 15.10
CA ASN A 1145 -93.06 -35.03 15.97
C ASN A 1145 -93.64 -34.86 17.39
N ALA A 1146 -94.08 -35.97 18.00
CA ALA A 1146 -94.69 -35.97 19.34
C ALA A 1146 -93.91 -35.20 20.43
N PRO A 1147 -92.55 -35.19 20.47
CA PRO A 1147 -91.79 -34.42 21.47
C PRO A 1147 -91.96 -32.89 21.39
N LEU A 1148 -92.38 -32.36 20.23
CA LEU A 1148 -92.55 -30.93 19.99
C LEU A 1148 -94.00 -30.46 20.22
N VAL A 1149 -94.90 -31.35 20.65
CA VAL A 1149 -96.30 -31.02 20.90
C VAL A 1149 -96.47 -30.62 22.38
N LYS A 1150 -96.79 -29.35 22.62
CA LYS A 1150 -97.11 -28.81 23.95
C LYS A 1150 -98.57 -28.37 23.97
N GLU A 1151 -99.31 -28.78 25.01
CA GLU A 1151 -100.74 -28.44 25.16
C GLU A 1151 -101.62 -28.83 23.95
N GLY A 1152 -101.26 -29.92 23.26
CA GLY A 1152 -102.01 -30.41 22.09
C GLY A 1152 -101.78 -29.61 20.80
N LYS A 1153 -100.85 -28.66 20.79
CA LYS A 1153 -100.43 -27.91 19.59
C LYS A 1153 -98.94 -28.12 19.32
N LEU A 1154 -98.57 -28.16 18.04
CA LEU A 1154 -97.18 -28.25 17.62
C LEU A 1154 -96.47 -26.91 17.96
N ASP A 1155 -95.43 -26.96 18.77
CA ASP A 1155 -94.65 -25.79 19.18
C ASP A 1155 -93.33 -25.75 18.40
N LEU A 1156 -93.30 -24.94 17.33
CA LEU A 1156 -92.09 -24.64 16.54
C LEU A 1156 -91.53 -23.25 16.85
N SER A 1157 -91.84 -22.68 18.01
CA SER A 1157 -91.36 -21.33 18.39
C SER A 1157 -89.83 -21.22 18.38
N GLY A 1158 -89.13 -22.32 18.70
CA GLY A 1158 -87.68 -22.46 18.66
C GLY A 1158 -87.06 -22.56 17.25
N LEU A 1159 -87.86 -22.71 16.19
CA LEU A 1159 -87.36 -22.65 14.80
C LEU A 1159 -87.07 -21.19 14.42
N THR A 1160 -85.86 -20.91 13.98
CA THR A 1160 -85.42 -19.56 13.60
C THR A 1160 -85.30 -19.35 12.09
N ASP A 1161 -84.98 -20.40 11.33
CA ASP A 1161 -84.90 -20.35 9.87
C ASP A 1161 -84.95 -21.75 9.25
N LEU A 1162 -85.34 -21.83 7.98
CA LEU A 1162 -85.19 -22.98 7.11
C LEU A 1162 -84.36 -22.56 5.91
N MET A 1163 -83.16 -23.13 5.80
CA MET A 1163 -82.23 -22.86 4.70
C MET A 1163 -82.15 -24.06 3.77
N VAL A 1164 -82.22 -23.78 2.46
CA VAL A 1164 -81.96 -24.75 1.42
C VAL A 1164 -80.68 -24.34 0.70
N PHE A 1165 -79.70 -25.22 0.71
CA PHE A 1165 -78.48 -25.10 -0.08
C PHE A 1165 -78.60 -26.07 -1.24
N PHE A 1166 -78.47 -25.59 -2.47
CA PHE A 1166 -78.37 -26.48 -3.61
C PHE A 1166 -77.25 -26.05 -4.54
N GLU A 1167 -76.51 -27.02 -5.04
CA GLU A 1167 -75.67 -26.84 -6.20
C GLU A 1167 -76.47 -27.20 -7.43
N TYR A 1168 -76.23 -26.49 -8.51
CA TYR A 1168 -76.90 -26.71 -9.77
C TYR A 1168 -75.97 -26.51 -10.95
N GLN A 1169 -76.18 -27.33 -11.98
CA GLN A 1169 -75.57 -27.17 -13.28
C GLN A 1169 -76.47 -26.29 -14.16
N PHE A 1170 -75.88 -25.55 -15.07
CA PHE A 1170 -76.61 -24.69 -15.98
C PHE A 1170 -75.87 -24.54 -17.31
N THR A 1171 -76.59 -24.14 -18.35
CA THR A 1171 -76.03 -23.71 -19.63
C THR A 1171 -75.90 -22.19 -19.63
N TYR A 1172 -74.77 -21.67 -20.09
CA TYR A 1172 -74.66 -20.24 -20.28
C TYR A 1172 -75.45 -19.80 -21.53
N ARG A 1173 -76.13 -18.65 -21.42
CA ARG A 1173 -76.97 -18.09 -22.48
C ARG A 1173 -76.21 -17.79 -23.77
#